data_AF-A0A956U5U2-F1
#
_entry.id   AF-A0A956U5U2-F1
#
_cell.length_a   1.000
_cell.length_b   1.000
_cell.length_c   1.000
_cell.angle_alpha   90.00
_cell.angle_beta   90.00
_cell.angle_gamma   90.00
#
_symmetry.space_group_name_H-M   'P 1'
#
loop_
_entity.id
_entity.type
_entity.pdbx_description
1 polymer ?
#
loop_
_entity_poly.entity_id
_entity_poly.type
_entity_poly.pdbx_seq_one_letter_code
_entity_poly.pdbx_strand_id
1 'polypeptide(L)'
;MSGPGQNQHNPKSTASYLALAAVVAVVVLAYQPVLFDFFVGDDFVHLIWLKKAMVAPELIWRNFYHNWLDITTTSFYRPLISVFMASDYYFGGANGLGFHLTNLFFHMVATVTIFFIARGVYVDSGCKSDQEASIYGILAASIFGLYPLHTEAVSWITGRVDAVVTAFICLALCFYRLWRKKKDVVTFIQTLLFVIAGLLSKEMAITLPAMFFAYSFFLENKNEPFKNRTINSLKATIPFFILLALYFVLRKFALGTFVGGYDNSLLLMSDPGHFMATWLHGLRMFLIPLNREVIPSSHALTYAWYLILACIASLFLLNLFQKKELRPLALFNLAILTLAFLPVYKLFAIGNDLQGARLAQVATVPLALLLASAFTTSKPRLLLAGAYSLLLFSGLWLNNQVWAEAGHTVNAIRQALVAQYKHINGDPPVLLLDLPDNIKGAYAMRNALDGLTKTPQFPRDLEHCLSVSAFEPIIPMGYLKKSIFDSADKITVLRWSDRALEFKKVPISKEIVPRTETFKMASSETLGSGKEFTIDLAAKGLLCPEAEILKVSGHGDADSAVIYYANDIDPEFSGEGSLVAQRKQNETCFYFPLGARPDFFLGYKGGKLKLKLLNPKQTFTVDEVSIMPKESLMPEISFENSGYLGSKGFLHLSESRSKEATIKVDGSAVEGARKLRLSVTKPNLYFKSQNATIEEPALLTTIEIDCAVKDNVKLERHLFPSDGIYEVRPWALDNRGETLGIAGDHIVISVDD
;
A
#
# COMPACT_ATOMS: atom_id res chain seq x y z
N MET A 1 24.85 22.13 -61.26
CA MET A 1 23.96 20.96 -61.44
C MET A 1 23.96 20.17 -60.14
N SER A 2 23.00 20.45 -59.27
CA SER A 2 22.77 19.80 -57.98
C SER A 2 21.30 19.40 -57.97
N GLY A 3 21.03 18.11 -58.15
CA GLY A 3 19.67 17.57 -58.15
C GLY A 3 19.08 17.53 -56.74
N PRO A 4 17.77 17.76 -56.58
CA PRO A 4 17.11 17.61 -55.29
C PRO A 4 16.98 16.12 -54.96
N GLY A 5 17.69 15.68 -53.92
CA GLY A 5 17.50 14.37 -53.31
C GLY A 5 16.09 14.28 -52.73
N GLN A 6 15.19 13.65 -53.47
CA GLN A 6 13.86 13.29 -52.99
C GLN A 6 14.00 12.48 -51.70
N ASN A 7 13.40 13.00 -50.61
CA ASN A 7 13.06 12.23 -49.42
C ASN A 7 12.12 11.08 -49.84
N GLN A 8 12.68 9.94 -50.21
CA GLN A 8 11.92 8.70 -50.33
C GLN A 8 11.51 8.26 -48.93
N HIS A 9 10.32 8.67 -48.49
CA HIS A 9 9.65 8.08 -47.34
C HIS A 9 9.45 6.58 -47.63
N ASN A 10 10.26 5.73 -46.97
CA ASN A 10 10.14 4.28 -47.10
C ASN A 10 8.77 3.86 -46.54
N PRO A 11 7.81 3.38 -47.37
CA PRO A 11 6.43 3.14 -46.96
C PRO A 11 6.29 2.14 -45.80
N LYS A 12 7.31 1.29 -45.60
CA LYS A 12 7.40 0.34 -44.47
C LYS A 12 7.63 1.03 -43.12
N SER A 13 8.30 2.19 -43.11
CA SER A 13 8.50 2.97 -41.87
C SER A 13 7.20 3.64 -41.42
N THR A 14 6.42 4.18 -42.36
CA THR A 14 5.14 4.83 -42.09
C THR A 14 4.13 3.87 -41.45
N ALA A 15 4.04 2.62 -41.93
CA ALA A 15 3.16 1.61 -41.35
C ALA A 15 3.47 1.31 -39.87
N SER A 16 4.76 1.22 -39.51
CA SER A 16 5.18 0.98 -38.11
C SER A 16 4.82 2.15 -37.20
N TYR A 17 4.95 3.39 -37.67
CA TYR A 17 4.55 4.57 -36.90
C TYR A 17 3.03 4.69 -36.76
N LEU A 18 2.25 4.34 -37.79
CA LEU A 18 0.79 4.26 -37.69
C LEU A 18 0.35 3.19 -36.70
N ALA A 19 1.00 2.03 -36.70
CA ALA A 19 0.72 0.98 -35.72
C ALA A 19 1.07 1.44 -34.30
N LEU A 20 2.19 2.14 -34.10
CA LEU A 20 2.53 2.73 -32.80
C LEU A 20 1.49 3.78 -32.35
N ALA A 21 1.02 4.63 -33.27
CA ALA A 21 -0.05 5.59 -32.97
C ALA A 21 -1.35 4.88 -32.56
N ALA A 22 -1.68 3.76 -33.21
CA ALA A 22 -2.81 2.93 -32.80
C ALA A 22 -2.62 2.33 -31.40
N VAL A 23 -1.41 1.87 -31.05
CA VAL A 23 -1.10 1.40 -29.68
C VAL A 23 -1.33 2.52 -28.67
N VAL A 24 -0.82 3.73 -28.92
CA VAL A 24 -1.03 4.89 -28.04
C VAL A 24 -2.51 5.18 -27.87
N ALA A 25 -3.28 5.20 -28.97
CA ALA A 25 -4.73 5.43 -28.91
C ALA A 25 -5.44 4.36 -28.06
N VAL A 26 -5.11 3.07 -28.23
CA VAL A 26 -5.71 1.98 -27.43
C VAL A 26 -5.32 2.08 -25.96
N VAL A 27 -4.09 2.46 -25.62
CA VAL A 27 -3.67 2.69 -24.24
C VAL A 27 -4.45 3.85 -23.60
N VAL A 28 -4.60 4.98 -24.31
CA VAL A 28 -5.43 6.10 -23.83
C VAL A 28 -6.87 5.66 -23.61
N LEU A 29 -7.44 4.90 -24.54
CA LEU A 29 -8.79 4.35 -24.38
C LEU A 29 -8.88 3.45 -23.16
N ALA A 30 -7.89 2.59 -22.90
CA ALA A 30 -7.90 1.69 -21.75
C ALA A 30 -7.91 2.42 -20.39
N TYR A 31 -7.32 3.62 -20.33
CA TYR A 31 -7.29 4.47 -19.13
C TYR A 31 -8.41 5.52 -19.07
N GLN A 32 -9.30 5.57 -20.07
CA GLN A 32 -10.42 6.50 -20.07
C GLN A 32 -11.27 6.49 -18.79
N PRO A 33 -11.56 5.32 -18.15
CA PRO A 33 -12.38 5.29 -16.93
C PRO A 33 -11.85 6.13 -15.78
N VAL A 34 -10.52 6.28 -15.69
CA VAL A 34 -9.85 6.94 -14.55
C VAL A 34 -9.40 8.37 -14.86
N LEU A 35 -9.52 8.83 -16.12
CA LEU A 35 -9.05 10.17 -16.53
C LEU A 35 -9.80 11.31 -15.84
N PHE A 36 -11.09 11.12 -15.57
CA PHE A 36 -11.98 12.11 -14.96
C PHE A 36 -12.36 11.75 -13.53
N ASP A 37 -11.59 10.85 -12.93
CA ASP A 37 -11.88 10.34 -11.61
C ASP A 37 -11.50 11.36 -10.52
N PHE A 38 -12.01 11.13 -9.32
CA PHE A 38 -11.73 11.96 -8.16
C PHE A 38 -10.45 11.49 -7.44
N PHE A 39 -9.93 12.34 -6.56
CA PHE A 39 -8.78 12.01 -5.71
C PHE A 39 -9.12 10.89 -4.73
N VAL A 40 -8.12 10.05 -4.42
CA VAL A 40 -8.28 8.94 -3.48
C VAL A 40 -7.04 8.75 -2.60
N GLY A 41 -7.26 8.18 -1.42
CA GLY A 41 -6.18 7.77 -0.52
C GLY A 41 -5.22 8.91 -0.16
N ASP A 42 -3.91 8.63 -0.31
CA ASP A 42 -2.84 9.59 0.02
C ASP A 42 -2.84 10.86 -0.87
N ASP A 43 -3.64 10.92 -1.94
CA ASP A 43 -3.74 12.11 -2.79
C ASP A 43 -4.06 13.37 -1.98
N PHE A 44 -4.88 13.23 -0.93
CA PHE A 44 -5.25 14.33 -0.04
C PHE A 44 -4.10 14.83 0.85
N VAL A 45 -3.16 13.96 1.24
CA VAL A 45 -1.92 14.35 1.94
C VAL A 45 -1.10 15.27 1.04
N HIS A 46 -0.98 14.92 -0.23
CA HIS A 46 -0.26 15.71 -1.21
C HIS A 46 -0.98 17.03 -1.52
N LEU A 47 -2.30 17.03 -1.63
CA LEU A 47 -3.08 18.25 -1.86
C LEU A 47 -2.91 19.29 -0.75
N ILE A 48 -2.86 18.86 0.52
CA ILE A 48 -2.56 19.75 1.65
C ILE A 48 -1.17 20.37 1.48
N TRP A 49 -0.15 19.55 1.18
CA TRP A 49 1.21 20.04 0.98
C TRP A 49 1.32 20.99 -0.22
N LEU A 50 0.68 20.65 -1.34
CA LEU A 50 0.68 21.45 -2.57
C LEU A 50 0.04 22.82 -2.35
N LYS A 51 -1.09 22.88 -1.63
CA LYS A 51 -1.72 24.16 -1.24
C LYS A 51 -0.75 25.05 -0.46
N LYS A 52 -0.02 24.48 0.51
CA LYS A 52 1.02 25.21 1.27
C LYS A 52 2.16 25.66 0.35
N ALA A 53 2.63 24.77 -0.54
CA ALA A 53 3.71 25.05 -1.48
C ALA A 53 3.35 26.14 -2.51
N MET A 54 2.07 26.37 -2.82
CA MET A 54 1.65 27.49 -3.68
C MET A 54 1.81 28.86 -3.00
N VAL A 55 1.69 28.91 -1.67
CA VAL A 55 1.89 30.15 -0.88
C VAL A 55 3.36 30.30 -0.47
N ALA A 56 4.06 29.18 -0.28
CA ALA A 56 5.44 29.07 0.13
C ALA A 56 6.25 28.22 -0.87
N PRO A 57 6.63 28.77 -2.06
CA PRO A 57 7.32 28.00 -3.10
C PRO A 57 8.68 27.44 -2.68
N GLU A 58 9.30 27.98 -1.64
CA GLU A 58 10.51 27.44 -1.01
C GLU A 58 10.34 26.00 -0.53
N LEU A 59 9.12 25.55 -0.23
CA LEU A 59 8.84 24.15 0.12
C LEU A 59 9.17 23.19 -1.03
N ILE A 60 8.98 23.62 -2.28
CA ILE A 60 9.30 22.81 -3.46
C ILE A 60 10.82 22.64 -3.58
N TRP A 61 11.56 23.74 -3.38
CA TRP A 61 13.03 23.73 -3.44
C TRP A 61 13.65 23.00 -2.24
N ARG A 62 12.99 23.03 -1.08
CA ARG A 62 13.41 22.31 0.13
C ARG A 62 13.55 20.81 -0.10
N ASN A 63 12.68 20.21 -0.92
CA ASN A 63 12.77 18.78 -1.25
C ASN A 63 14.05 18.38 -2.03
N PHE A 64 14.84 19.33 -2.54
CA PHE A 64 16.16 19.05 -3.15
C PHE A 64 17.29 18.88 -2.13
N TYR A 65 17.07 19.29 -0.88
CA TYR A 65 18.07 19.15 0.20
C TYR A 65 17.48 18.64 1.52
N HIS A 66 16.20 18.25 1.53
CA HIS A 66 15.52 17.61 2.65
C HIS A 66 14.60 16.47 2.16
N ASN A 67 13.88 15.90 3.12
CA ASN A 67 12.94 14.81 2.91
C ASN A 67 11.72 15.23 2.08
N TRP A 68 11.22 14.32 1.25
CA TRP A 68 10.07 14.56 0.38
C TRP A 68 8.82 14.91 1.19
N LEU A 69 8.17 16.02 0.81
CA LEU A 69 6.99 16.60 1.47
C LEU A 69 7.22 16.99 2.93
N ASP A 70 8.47 17.03 3.38
CA ASP A 70 8.86 17.27 4.78
C ASP A 70 8.20 16.30 5.77
N ILE A 71 7.85 15.10 5.30
CA ILE A 71 7.27 14.05 6.13
C ILE A 71 8.30 13.59 7.15
N THR A 72 7.89 13.43 8.41
CA THR A 72 8.78 13.01 9.51
C THR A 72 8.76 11.50 9.74
N THR A 73 7.77 10.78 9.21
CA THR A 73 7.56 9.35 9.48
C THR A 73 8.33 8.43 8.54
N THR A 74 8.67 8.89 7.33
CA THR A 74 9.40 8.11 6.30
C THR A 74 10.40 9.00 5.59
N SER A 75 11.53 8.45 5.12
CA SER A 75 12.62 9.24 4.51
C SER A 75 12.80 8.94 3.01
N PHE A 76 12.23 9.79 2.16
CA PHE A 76 12.33 9.69 0.70
C PHE A 76 13.02 10.90 0.09
N TYR A 77 13.90 10.67 -0.88
CA TYR A 77 14.53 11.73 -1.66
C TYR A 77 13.98 11.72 -3.09
N ARG A 78 12.91 12.49 -3.33
CA ARG A 78 12.14 12.50 -4.59
C ARG A 78 11.74 13.93 -5.03
N PRO A 79 12.68 14.88 -5.12
CA PRO A 79 12.36 16.28 -5.41
C PRO A 79 11.59 16.48 -6.72
N LEU A 80 11.90 15.70 -7.76
CA LEU A 80 11.33 15.94 -9.09
C LEU A 80 9.82 15.63 -9.15
N ILE A 81 9.36 14.68 -8.32
CA ILE A 81 7.93 14.38 -8.19
C ILE A 81 7.17 15.60 -7.66
N SER A 82 7.77 16.32 -6.71
CA SER A 82 7.18 17.53 -6.13
C SER A 82 7.02 18.62 -7.16
N VAL A 83 8.01 18.78 -8.05
CA VAL A 83 7.96 19.75 -9.15
C VAL A 83 6.81 19.41 -10.11
N PHE A 84 6.64 18.14 -10.50
CA PHE A 84 5.54 17.74 -11.38
C PHE A 84 4.18 17.94 -10.72
N MET A 85 4.00 17.52 -9.47
CA MET A 85 2.74 17.69 -8.75
C MET A 85 2.41 19.17 -8.49
N ALA A 86 3.42 20.00 -8.17
CA ALA A 86 3.25 21.44 -8.01
C ALA A 86 2.87 22.11 -9.34
N SER A 87 3.44 21.66 -10.46
CA SER A 87 3.06 22.14 -11.79
C SER A 87 1.61 21.79 -12.11
N ASP A 88 1.20 20.54 -11.87
CA ASP A 88 -0.18 20.11 -12.08
C ASP A 88 -1.16 20.93 -11.23
N TYR A 89 -0.84 21.15 -9.96
CA TYR A 89 -1.65 21.96 -9.05
C TYR A 89 -1.69 23.44 -9.45
N TYR A 90 -0.57 23.99 -9.93
CA TYR A 90 -0.50 25.38 -10.38
C TYR A 90 -1.43 25.65 -11.57
N PHE A 91 -1.48 24.73 -12.54
CA PHE A 91 -2.32 24.88 -13.73
C PHE A 91 -3.78 24.43 -13.53
N GLY A 92 -3.99 23.34 -12.78
CA GLY A 92 -5.29 22.69 -12.63
C GLY A 92 -5.97 22.87 -11.27
N GLY A 93 -5.27 23.45 -10.28
CA GLY A 93 -5.74 23.53 -8.90
C GLY A 93 -5.99 22.14 -8.31
N ALA A 94 -7.04 22.04 -7.49
CA ALA A 94 -7.52 20.78 -6.93
C ALA A 94 -8.49 20.04 -7.89
N ASN A 95 -8.18 20.01 -9.18
CA ASN A 95 -8.90 19.20 -10.17
C ASN A 95 -8.04 17.98 -10.55
N GLY A 96 -8.58 16.77 -10.37
CA GLY A 96 -7.87 15.52 -10.61
C GLY A 96 -7.39 15.33 -12.07
N LEU A 97 -8.09 15.93 -13.04
CA LEU A 97 -7.83 15.73 -14.47
C LEU A 97 -6.37 16.05 -14.84
N GLY A 98 -5.83 17.18 -14.38
CA GLY A 98 -4.44 17.57 -14.68
C GLY A 98 -3.44 16.54 -14.19
N PHE A 99 -3.67 16.00 -12.99
CA PHE A 99 -2.81 14.98 -12.40
C PHE A 99 -2.89 13.65 -13.15
N HIS A 100 -4.10 13.19 -13.50
CA HIS A 100 -4.27 11.94 -14.26
C HIS A 100 -3.67 12.05 -15.67
N LEU A 101 -3.81 13.21 -16.33
CA LEU A 101 -3.18 13.44 -17.64
C LEU A 101 -1.66 13.37 -17.57
N THR A 102 -1.04 13.96 -16.55
CA THR A 102 0.41 13.88 -16.35
C THR A 102 0.86 12.45 -16.03
N ASN A 103 0.11 11.69 -15.23
CA ASN A 103 0.40 10.27 -15.00
C ASN A 103 0.38 9.45 -16.28
N LEU A 104 -0.71 9.59 -17.06
CA LEU A 104 -0.87 8.91 -18.34
C LEU A 104 0.21 9.35 -19.33
N PHE A 105 0.61 10.62 -19.32
CA PHE A 105 1.71 11.12 -20.15
C PHE A 105 3.01 10.37 -19.89
N PHE A 106 3.44 10.23 -18.63
CA PHE A 106 4.67 9.48 -18.32
C PHE A 106 4.55 7.99 -18.69
N HIS A 107 3.38 7.38 -18.46
CA HIS A 107 3.13 6.00 -18.90
C HIS A 107 3.22 5.85 -20.44
N MET A 108 2.68 6.81 -21.18
CA MET A 108 2.79 6.85 -22.65
C MET A 108 4.22 7.08 -23.12
N VAL A 109 4.98 7.96 -22.45
CA VAL A 109 6.41 8.18 -22.75
C VAL A 109 7.19 6.88 -22.57
N ALA A 110 6.96 6.13 -21.49
CA ALA A 110 7.56 4.81 -21.29
C ALA A 110 7.15 3.85 -22.42
N THR A 111 5.85 3.74 -22.70
CA THR A 111 5.29 2.86 -23.73
C THR A 111 5.89 3.11 -25.13
N VAL A 112 5.93 4.37 -25.55
CA VAL A 112 6.52 4.79 -26.84
C VAL A 112 8.02 4.54 -26.86
N THR A 113 8.71 4.80 -25.75
CA THR A 113 10.16 4.58 -25.68
C THR A 113 10.51 3.10 -25.74
N ILE A 114 9.68 2.23 -25.17
CA ILE A 114 9.84 0.77 -25.25
C ILE A 114 9.78 0.27 -26.68
N PHE A 115 8.93 0.84 -27.55
CA PHE A 115 8.94 0.52 -28.99
C PHE A 115 10.33 0.76 -29.60
N PHE A 116 10.97 1.90 -29.29
CA PHE A 116 12.29 2.24 -29.81
C PHE A 116 13.40 1.38 -29.20
N ILE A 117 13.34 1.09 -27.89
CA ILE A 117 14.26 0.17 -27.21
C ILE A 117 14.17 -1.19 -27.88
N ALA A 118 12.97 -1.78 -27.93
CA ALA A 118 12.70 -3.11 -28.47
C ALA A 118 13.24 -3.26 -29.89
N ARG A 119 12.85 -2.36 -30.81
CA ARG A 119 13.33 -2.39 -32.19
C ARG A 119 14.85 -2.27 -32.26
N GLY A 120 15.43 -1.42 -31.41
CA GLY A 120 16.87 -1.22 -31.33
C GLY A 120 17.65 -2.43 -30.82
N VAL A 121 17.24 -3.02 -29.69
CA VAL A 121 17.92 -4.16 -29.09
C VAL A 121 17.77 -5.44 -29.91
N TYR A 122 16.66 -5.58 -30.65
CA TYR A 122 16.46 -6.67 -31.60
C TYR A 122 17.48 -6.63 -32.74
N VAL A 123 17.72 -5.44 -33.31
CA VAL A 123 18.76 -5.24 -34.33
C VAL A 123 20.15 -5.50 -33.75
N ASP A 124 20.41 -5.00 -32.53
CA ASP A 124 21.71 -5.16 -31.87
C ASP A 124 22.00 -6.63 -31.49
N SER A 125 20.96 -7.43 -31.25
CA SER A 125 21.10 -8.87 -30.99
C SER A 125 21.55 -9.67 -32.22
N GLY A 126 21.53 -9.05 -33.41
CA GLY A 126 21.97 -9.64 -34.68
C GLY A 126 20.83 -10.01 -35.61
N CYS A 127 19.57 -9.82 -35.19
CA CYS A 127 18.41 -10.03 -36.04
C CYS A 127 18.27 -8.87 -37.03
N LYS A 128 18.40 -9.15 -38.34
CA LYS A 128 18.49 -8.11 -39.39
C LYS A 128 17.16 -7.73 -40.05
N SER A 129 16.05 -8.38 -39.68
CA SER A 129 14.75 -8.10 -40.28
C SER A 129 14.10 -6.86 -39.65
N ASP A 130 13.99 -5.79 -40.43
CA ASP A 130 13.33 -4.55 -40.02
C ASP A 130 11.84 -4.74 -39.68
N GLN A 131 11.17 -5.65 -40.40
CA GLN A 131 9.77 -5.99 -40.15
C GLN A 131 9.61 -6.72 -38.82
N GLU A 132 10.47 -7.71 -38.53
CA GLU A 132 10.43 -8.43 -37.24
C GLU A 132 10.77 -7.48 -36.08
N ALA A 133 11.73 -6.57 -36.27
CA ALA A 133 12.09 -5.57 -35.27
C ALA A 133 10.92 -4.60 -34.98
N SER A 134 10.17 -4.21 -36.01
CA SER A 134 8.97 -3.36 -35.86
C SER A 134 7.83 -4.10 -35.16
N ILE A 135 7.56 -5.37 -35.53
CA ILE A 135 6.58 -6.22 -34.85
C ILE A 135 6.96 -6.40 -33.38
N TYR A 136 8.22 -6.70 -33.10
CA TYR A 136 8.75 -6.83 -31.74
C TYR A 136 8.53 -5.55 -30.94
N GLY A 137 8.82 -4.38 -31.53
CA GLY A 137 8.59 -3.09 -30.91
C GLY A 137 7.12 -2.80 -30.61
N ILE A 138 6.22 -3.02 -31.59
CA ILE A 138 4.78 -2.81 -31.41
C ILE A 138 4.25 -3.71 -30.30
N LEU A 139 4.62 -5.00 -30.31
CA LEU A 139 4.17 -5.94 -29.29
C LEU A 139 4.73 -5.61 -27.90
N ALA A 140 6.00 -5.23 -27.79
CA ALA A 140 6.57 -4.83 -26.50
C ALA A 140 5.87 -3.58 -25.95
N ALA A 141 5.60 -2.59 -26.80
CA ALA A 141 4.86 -1.39 -26.41
C ALA A 141 3.40 -1.72 -26.03
N SER A 142 2.70 -2.53 -26.81
CA SER A 142 1.33 -2.96 -26.48
C SER A 142 1.27 -3.74 -25.17
N ILE A 143 2.19 -4.69 -24.96
CA ILE A 143 2.22 -5.53 -23.76
C ILE A 143 2.47 -4.68 -22.53
N PHE A 144 3.44 -3.76 -22.57
CA PHE A 144 3.70 -2.85 -21.46
C PHE A 144 2.54 -1.86 -21.27
N GLY A 145 2.13 -1.15 -22.31
CA GLY A 145 1.14 -0.08 -22.22
C GLY A 145 -0.23 -0.56 -21.72
N LEU A 146 -0.60 -1.80 -22.05
CA LEU A 146 -1.86 -2.44 -21.66
C LEU A 146 -1.70 -3.45 -20.51
N TYR A 147 -0.55 -3.48 -19.82
CA TYR A 147 -0.34 -4.47 -18.77
C TYR A 147 -1.27 -4.18 -17.57
N PRO A 148 -2.16 -5.11 -17.16
CA PRO A 148 -3.15 -4.81 -16.12
C PRO A 148 -2.59 -4.49 -14.74
N LEU A 149 -1.31 -4.76 -14.51
CA LEU A 149 -0.63 -4.45 -13.25
C LEU A 149 -0.40 -2.94 -13.03
N HIS A 150 -0.50 -2.13 -14.09
CA HIS A 150 -0.11 -0.72 -14.05
C HIS A 150 -1.17 0.22 -13.47
N THR A 151 -2.38 -0.27 -13.25
CA THR A 151 -3.51 0.51 -12.75
C THR A 151 -3.15 1.34 -11.52
N GLU A 152 -2.51 0.76 -10.51
CA GLU A 152 -2.12 1.50 -9.30
C GLU A 152 -1.07 2.60 -9.57
N ALA A 153 -0.18 2.41 -10.55
CA ALA A 153 0.86 3.39 -10.86
C ALA A 153 0.37 4.55 -11.75
N VAL A 154 -0.71 4.32 -12.52
CA VAL A 154 -1.23 5.28 -13.50
C VAL A 154 -2.52 5.94 -13.01
N SER A 155 -3.45 5.15 -12.49
CA SER A 155 -4.78 5.61 -12.05
C SER A 155 -4.71 6.37 -10.73
N TRP A 156 -3.89 5.93 -9.78
CA TRP A 156 -3.66 6.65 -8.53
C TRP A 156 -2.76 7.86 -8.75
N ILE A 157 -3.20 9.08 -8.38
CA ILE A 157 -2.44 10.31 -8.66
C ILE A 157 -1.07 10.26 -8.00
N THR A 158 -1.00 9.89 -6.72
CA THR A 158 0.26 9.79 -5.98
C THR A 158 1.08 8.53 -6.31
N GLY A 159 0.45 7.49 -6.86
CA GLY A 159 1.13 6.32 -7.44
C GLY A 159 2.09 6.65 -8.60
N ARG A 160 1.97 7.85 -9.18
CA ARG A 160 2.75 8.38 -10.31
C ARG A 160 4.26 8.22 -10.22
N VAL A 161 4.80 8.11 -9.01
CA VAL A 161 6.25 8.02 -8.78
C VAL A 161 6.85 6.87 -9.59
N ASP A 162 6.13 5.75 -9.69
CA ASP A 162 6.54 4.58 -10.47
C ASP A 162 6.46 4.82 -11.98
N ALA A 163 5.43 5.52 -12.46
CA ALA A 163 5.27 5.83 -13.88
C ALA A 163 6.37 6.80 -14.37
N VAL A 164 6.67 7.84 -13.57
CA VAL A 164 7.70 8.83 -13.84
C VAL A 164 9.09 8.19 -13.91
N VAL A 165 9.47 7.40 -12.89
CA VAL A 165 10.80 6.77 -12.89
C VAL A 165 10.93 5.75 -14.01
N THR A 166 9.86 5.00 -14.32
CA THR A 166 9.87 4.04 -15.44
C THR A 166 10.11 4.76 -16.77
N ALA A 167 9.42 5.88 -17.01
CA ALA A 167 9.63 6.70 -18.20
C ALA A 167 11.08 7.18 -18.34
N PHE A 168 11.67 7.70 -17.26
CA PHE A 168 13.07 8.16 -17.29
C PHE A 168 14.06 7.01 -17.42
N ILE A 169 13.81 5.85 -16.83
CA ILE A 169 14.65 4.65 -17.03
C ILE A 169 14.62 4.22 -18.50
N CYS A 170 13.43 4.16 -19.11
CA CYS A 170 13.29 3.84 -20.53
C CYS A 170 14.00 4.86 -21.42
N LEU A 171 13.80 6.16 -21.19
CA LEU A 171 14.47 7.23 -21.95
C LEU A 171 15.99 7.14 -21.81
N ALA A 172 16.50 6.99 -20.60
CA ALA A 172 17.92 6.84 -20.32
C ALA A 172 18.52 5.63 -21.06
N LEU A 173 17.85 4.46 -21.03
CA LEU A 173 18.29 3.27 -21.75
C LEU A 173 18.24 3.44 -23.28
N CYS A 174 17.21 4.09 -23.79
CA CYS A 174 17.07 4.38 -25.23
C CYS A 174 18.18 5.31 -25.72
N PHE A 175 18.42 6.42 -25.03
CA PHE A 175 19.45 7.39 -25.38
C PHE A 175 20.87 6.86 -25.14
N TYR A 176 21.09 6.05 -24.09
CA TYR A 176 22.36 5.37 -23.88
C TYR A 176 22.70 4.51 -25.09
N ARG A 177 21.76 3.67 -25.53
CA ARG A 177 21.92 2.87 -26.75
C ARG A 177 22.23 3.74 -27.97
N LEU A 178 21.47 4.83 -28.18
CA LEU A 178 21.70 5.72 -29.32
C LEU A 178 23.09 6.36 -29.27
N TRP A 179 23.54 6.78 -28.09
CA TRP A 179 24.89 7.28 -27.86
C TRP A 179 25.94 6.23 -28.19
N ARG A 180 25.77 4.98 -27.75
CA ARG A 180 26.71 3.89 -28.09
C ARG A 180 26.84 3.68 -29.60
N LYS A 181 25.74 3.87 -30.36
CA LYS A 181 25.74 3.71 -31.82
C LYS A 181 26.28 4.92 -32.58
N LYS A 182 25.87 6.13 -32.21
CA LYS A 182 26.23 7.37 -32.92
C LYS A 182 27.55 7.97 -32.43
N LYS A 183 27.91 7.73 -31.17
CA LYS A 183 29.08 8.28 -30.46
C LYS A 183 29.12 9.81 -30.46
N ASP A 184 27.95 10.46 -30.41
CA ASP A 184 27.82 11.92 -30.41
C ASP A 184 27.55 12.49 -29.00
N VAL A 185 27.89 13.76 -28.80
CA VAL A 185 27.76 14.43 -27.49
C VAL A 185 26.31 14.71 -27.11
N VAL A 186 25.42 14.92 -28.08
CA VAL A 186 24.02 15.27 -27.81
C VAL A 186 23.29 14.10 -27.16
N THR A 187 23.43 12.90 -27.74
CA THR A 187 22.84 11.69 -27.16
C THR A 187 23.46 11.30 -25.82
N PHE A 188 24.75 11.63 -25.59
CA PHE A 188 25.37 11.47 -24.28
C PHE A 188 24.75 12.39 -23.22
N ILE A 189 24.58 13.69 -23.54
CA ILE A 189 23.94 14.66 -22.64
C ILE A 189 22.49 14.26 -22.36
N GLN A 190 21.73 13.80 -23.37
CA GLN A 190 20.37 13.29 -23.18
C GLN A 190 20.35 12.08 -22.23
N THR A 191 21.29 11.16 -22.39
CA THR A 191 21.44 10.02 -21.46
C THR A 191 21.68 10.51 -20.04
N LEU A 192 22.62 11.44 -19.84
CA LEU A 192 22.95 12.00 -18.53
C LEU A 192 21.73 12.67 -17.88
N LEU A 193 21.01 13.49 -18.65
CA LEU A 193 19.81 14.19 -18.19
C LEU A 193 18.75 13.22 -17.67
N PHE A 194 18.45 12.14 -18.41
CA PHE A 194 17.43 11.18 -18.00
C PHE A 194 17.87 10.27 -16.85
N VAL A 195 19.17 9.98 -16.72
CA VAL A 195 19.70 9.30 -15.51
C VAL A 195 19.50 10.19 -14.28
N ILE A 196 19.86 11.48 -14.36
CA ILE A 196 19.66 12.44 -13.27
C ILE A 196 18.17 12.56 -12.92
N ALA A 197 17.31 12.74 -13.92
CA ALA A 197 15.87 12.85 -13.71
C ALA A 197 15.28 11.60 -13.06
N GLY A 198 15.71 10.40 -13.46
CA GLY A 198 15.32 9.14 -12.82
C GLY A 198 15.74 9.07 -11.35
N LEU A 199 17.01 9.37 -11.06
CA LEU A 199 17.56 9.35 -9.70
C LEU A 199 16.87 10.35 -8.76
N LEU A 200 16.46 11.52 -9.28
CA LEU A 200 15.71 12.53 -8.52
C LEU A 200 14.20 12.25 -8.43
N SER A 201 13.69 11.21 -9.10
CA SER A 201 12.28 10.82 -9.07
C SER A 201 12.02 9.65 -8.12
N LYS A 202 12.82 8.58 -8.21
CA LYS A 202 12.69 7.39 -7.35
C LYS A 202 14.01 6.61 -7.32
N GLU A 203 14.27 5.98 -6.18
CA GLU A 203 15.43 5.10 -5.95
C GLU A 203 15.54 3.91 -6.93
N MET A 204 14.47 3.55 -7.66
CA MET A 204 14.53 2.51 -8.70
C MET A 204 15.59 2.78 -9.78
N ALA A 205 15.88 4.05 -10.06
CA ALA A 205 16.84 4.47 -11.08
C ALA A 205 18.30 4.17 -10.73
N ILE A 206 18.63 3.76 -9.49
CA ILE A 206 20.00 3.35 -9.12
C ILE A 206 20.51 2.16 -9.94
N THR A 207 19.60 1.43 -10.59
CA THR A 207 19.89 0.25 -11.42
C THR A 207 20.38 0.61 -12.82
N LEU A 208 20.25 1.87 -13.26
CA LEU A 208 20.57 2.32 -14.62
C LEU A 208 22.01 2.01 -15.06
N PRO A 209 23.07 2.31 -14.27
CA PRO A 209 24.44 1.98 -14.66
C PRO A 209 24.65 0.48 -14.91
N ALA A 210 23.99 -0.38 -14.11
CA ALA A 210 24.03 -1.83 -14.28
C ALA A 210 23.22 -2.29 -15.51
N MET A 211 22.08 -1.65 -15.82
CA MET A 211 21.33 -1.92 -17.04
C MET A 211 22.11 -1.51 -18.30
N PHE A 212 22.84 -0.40 -18.26
CA PHE A 212 23.76 0.03 -19.32
C PHE A 212 24.90 -0.96 -19.51
N PHE A 213 25.45 -1.46 -18.39
CA PHE A 213 26.46 -2.51 -18.43
C PHE A 213 25.90 -3.77 -19.09
N ALA A 214 24.68 -4.20 -18.73
CA ALA A 214 24.02 -5.33 -19.34
C ALA A 214 23.82 -5.14 -20.85
N TYR A 215 23.44 -3.95 -21.32
CA TYR A 215 23.36 -3.64 -22.75
C TYR A 215 24.72 -3.80 -23.44
N SER A 216 25.75 -3.14 -22.91
CA SER A 216 27.08 -3.17 -23.52
C SER A 216 27.68 -4.58 -23.48
N PHE A 217 27.42 -5.33 -22.42
CA PHE A 217 27.87 -6.69 -22.27
C PHE A 217 27.11 -7.62 -23.22
N PHE A 218 25.80 -7.77 -23.11
CA PHE A 218 25.03 -8.78 -23.85
C PHE A 218 24.78 -8.47 -25.33
N LEU A 219 24.80 -7.19 -25.73
CA LEU A 219 24.43 -6.79 -27.09
C LEU A 219 25.59 -6.12 -27.84
N GLU A 220 26.19 -5.06 -27.29
CA GLU A 220 27.23 -4.27 -27.99
C GLU A 220 28.51 -5.08 -28.23
N ASN A 221 29.09 -5.64 -27.16
CA ASN A 221 30.38 -6.33 -27.16
C ASN A 221 30.23 -7.86 -27.18
N LYS A 222 29.07 -8.38 -27.61
CA LYS A 222 28.72 -9.80 -27.51
C LYS A 222 29.68 -10.76 -28.25
N ASN A 223 30.37 -10.26 -29.28
CA ASN A 223 31.30 -11.02 -30.11
C ASN A 223 32.75 -11.01 -29.56
N GLU A 224 33.02 -10.23 -28.51
CA GLU A 224 34.35 -10.16 -27.90
C GLU A 224 34.59 -11.29 -26.89
N PRO A 225 35.85 -11.70 -26.65
CA PRO A 225 36.20 -12.60 -25.55
C PRO A 225 35.72 -12.04 -24.21
N PHE A 226 35.31 -12.91 -23.28
CA PHE A 226 34.70 -12.52 -21.99
C PHE A 226 35.48 -11.41 -21.25
N LYS A 227 36.81 -11.53 -21.16
CA LYS A 227 37.66 -10.53 -20.49
C LYS A 227 37.53 -9.14 -21.12
N ASN A 228 37.66 -9.04 -22.45
CA ASN A 228 37.58 -7.78 -23.17
C ASN A 228 36.17 -7.20 -23.14
N ARG A 229 35.17 -8.08 -23.33
CA ARG A 229 33.75 -7.75 -23.21
C ARG A 229 33.41 -7.10 -21.87
N THR A 230 33.91 -7.67 -20.76
CA THR A 230 33.72 -7.10 -19.41
C THR A 230 34.41 -5.76 -19.27
N ILE A 231 35.70 -5.66 -19.64
CA ILE A 231 36.48 -4.41 -19.52
C ILE A 231 35.87 -3.29 -20.34
N ASN A 232 35.47 -3.56 -21.58
CA ASN A 232 34.89 -2.57 -22.49
C ASN A 232 33.52 -2.10 -22.00
N SER A 233 32.71 -3.02 -21.44
CA SER A 233 31.40 -2.68 -20.87
C SER A 233 31.53 -1.87 -19.57
N LEU A 234 32.52 -2.18 -18.72
CA LEU A 234 32.83 -1.35 -17.55
C LEU A 234 33.27 0.05 -17.97
N LYS A 235 34.24 0.15 -18.88
CA LYS A 235 34.73 1.45 -19.39
C LYS A 235 33.61 2.32 -19.96
N ALA A 236 32.67 1.72 -20.69
CA ALA A 236 31.53 2.43 -21.26
C ALA A 236 30.56 3.00 -20.19
N THR A 237 30.55 2.43 -18.98
CA THR A 237 29.58 2.74 -17.93
C THR A 237 30.14 3.53 -16.75
N ILE A 238 31.47 3.71 -16.66
CA ILE A 238 32.15 4.49 -15.61
C ILE A 238 31.48 5.84 -15.31
N PRO A 239 31.14 6.71 -16.31
CA PRO A 239 30.54 8.01 -16.02
C PRO A 239 29.23 7.91 -15.23
N PHE A 240 28.44 6.86 -15.46
CA PHE A 240 27.14 6.67 -14.81
C PHE A 240 27.28 6.06 -13.41
N PHE A 241 28.31 5.25 -13.17
CA PHE A 241 28.66 4.82 -11.80
C PHE A 241 29.19 5.98 -10.96
N ILE A 242 29.96 6.90 -11.55
CA ILE A 242 30.38 8.15 -10.87
C ILE A 242 29.15 8.98 -10.52
N LEU A 243 28.21 9.16 -11.46
CA LEU A 243 26.98 9.89 -11.19
C LEU A 243 26.15 9.23 -10.08
N LEU A 244 26.06 7.90 -10.06
CA LEU A 244 25.39 7.15 -9.00
C LEU A 244 26.04 7.39 -7.63
N ALA A 245 27.38 7.41 -7.56
CA ALA A 245 28.10 7.73 -6.33
C ALA A 245 27.80 9.16 -5.86
N LEU A 246 27.78 10.15 -6.77
CA LEU A 246 27.40 11.54 -6.46
C LEU A 246 25.97 11.63 -5.93
N TYR A 247 25.02 10.88 -6.51
CA TYR A 247 23.66 10.80 -6.01
C TYR A 247 23.60 10.27 -4.57
N PHE A 248 24.35 9.23 -4.23
CA PHE A 248 24.39 8.72 -2.85
C PHE A 248 24.98 9.72 -1.87
N VAL A 249 25.98 10.51 -2.29
CA VAL A 249 26.52 11.62 -1.48
C VAL A 249 25.44 12.68 -1.24
N LEU A 250 24.74 13.11 -2.30
CA LEU A 250 23.65 14.08 -2.21
C LEU A 250 22.52 13.57 -1.31
N ARG A 251 22.11 12.31 -1.47
CA ARG A 251 21.08 11.66 -0.66
C ARG A 251 21.48 11.62 0.83
N LYS A 252 22.74 11.32 1.14
CA LYS A 252 23.24 11.35 2.52
C LYS A 252 23.18 12.75 3.12
N PHE A 253 23.52 13.79 2.34
CA PHE A 253 23.38 15.16 2.82
C PHE A 253 21.91 15.54 3.06
N ALA A 254 20.99 15.12 2.19
CA ALA A 254 19.58 15.47 2.31
C ALA A 254 18.81 14.68 3.39
N LEU A 255 19.12 13.38 3.55
CA LEU A 255 18.37 12.46 4.43
C LEU A 255 19.15 11.97 5.66
N GLY A 256 20.45 12.25 5.75
CA GLY A 256 21.34 11.65 6.76
C GLY A 256 21.69 10.17 6.54
N THR A 257 21.07 9.50 5.55
CA THR A 257 21.23 8.06 5.30
C THR A 257 21.50 7.75 3.82
N PHE A 258 22.25 6.68 3.55
CA PHE A 258 22.51 6.19 2.19
C PHE A 258 21.40 5.27 1.66
N VAL A 259 20.82 4.47 2.55
CA VAL A 259 19.79 3.46 2.26
C VAL A 259 18.71 3.57 3.32
N GLY A 260 17.47 3.32 2.95
CA GLY A 260 16.32 3.40 3.84
C GLY A 260 15.11 4.05 3.17
N GLY A 261 14.11 4.34 4.00
CA GLY A 261 12.85 5.00 3.62
C GLY A 261 11.65 4.29 4.22
N TYR A 262 11.59 2.97 4.04
CA TYR A 262 10.60 2.08 4.67
C TYR A 262 11.24 1.16 5.73
N ASP A 263 12.41 0.61 5.44
CA ASP A 263 13.22 -0.24 6.31
C ASP A 263 14.69 0.17 6.19
N ASN A 264 15.38 0.33 7.32
CA ASN A 264 16.80 0.70 7.37
C ASN A 264 17.75 -0.51 7.33
N SER A 265 17.22 -1.73 7.30
CA SER A 265 18.03 -2.95 7.26
C SER A 265 18.23 -3.45 5.83
N LEU A 266 19.48 -3.74 5.44
CA LEU A 266 19.83 -4.10 4.05
C LEU A 266 19.94 -5.62 3.81
N LEU A 267 20.16 -6.43 4.84
CA LEU A 267 20.35 -7.89 4.67
C LEU A 267 19.61 -8.73 5.71
N LEU A 268 19.04 -8.11 6.74
CA LEU A 268 18.30 -8.84 7.76
C LEU A 268 16.96 -9.30 7.19
N MET A 269 16.76 -10.61 7.21
CA MET A 269 15.51 -11.31 6.93
C MET A 269 15.14 -12.05 8.19
N SER A 270 14.02 -11.67 8.79
CA SER A 270 13.61 -12.19 10.08
C SER A 270 12.86 -13.54 9.91
N ASP A 271 12.04 -13.68 8.86
CA ASP A 271 11.46 -14.96 8.42
C ASP A 271 11.68 -15.23 6.91
N PRO A 272 12.66 -16.10 6.56
CA PRO A 272 12.90 -16.50 5.17
C PRO A 272 11.74 -17.27 4.51
N GLY A 273 10.94 -18.01 5.29
CA GLY A 273 9.85 -18.83 4.79
C GLY A 273 8.68 -17.98 4.31
N HIS A 274 8.19 -17.08 5.17
CA HIS A 274 7.17 -16.09 4.80
C HIS A 274 7.64 -15.15 3.68
N PHE A 275 8.91 -14.71 3.73
CA PHE A 275 9.51 -13.92 2.65
C PHE A 275 9.39 -14.66 1.30
N MET A 276 9.80 -15.93 1.26
CA MET A 276 9.73 -16.73 0.03
C MET A 276 8.28 -16.93 -0.43
N ALA A 277 7.34 -17.20 0.48
CA ALA A 277 5.92 -17.35 0.16
C ALA A 277 5.33 -16.06 -0.43
N THR A 278 5.61 -14.91 0.20
CA THR A 278 5.21 -13.58 -0.26
C THR A 278 5.78 -13.27 -1.63
N TRP A 279 7.05 -13.60 -1.86
CA TRP A 279 7.70 -13.43 -3.16
C TRP A 279 7.10 -14.30 -4.25
N LEU A 280 6.89 -15.58 -3.98
CA LEU A 280 6.27 -16.50 -4.94
C LEU A 280 4.84 -16.05 -5.28
N HIS A 281 4.11 -15.55 -4.29
CA HIS A 281 2.79 -14.95 -4.49
C HIS A 281 2.88 -13.68 -5.36
N GLY A 282 3.78 -12.77 -5.02
CA GLY A 282 4.04 -11.56 -5.79
C GLY A 282 4.44 -11.86 -7.24
N LEU A 283 5.28 -12.88 -7.48
CA LEU A 283 5.68 -13.30 -8.82
C LEU A 283 4.49 -13.87 -9.61
N ARG A 284 3.61 -14.61 -8.95
CA ARG A 284 2.37 -15.10 -9.56
C ARG A 284 1.46 -13.96 -9.97
N MET A 285 1.27 -12.96 -9.11
CA MET A 285 0.45 -11.79 -9.40
C MET A 285 1.12 -10.87 -10.44
N PHE A 286 2.46 -10.81 -10.45
CA PHE A 286 3.24 -10.11 -11.47
C PHE A 286 3.04 -10.69 -12.86
N LEU A 287 2.95 -12.01 -13.01
CA LEU A 287 2.72 -12.68 -14.31
C LEU A 287 1.23 -12.73 -14.69
N ILE A 288 0.35 -12.78 -13.71
CA ILE A 288 -1.11 -12.90 -13.88
C ILE A 288 -1.78 -11.76 -13.08
N PRO A 289 -1.72 -10.53 -13.59
CA PRO A 289 -2.17 -9.32 -12.90
C PRO A 289 -3.70 -9.14 -12.95
N LEU A 290 -4.42 -10.19 -12.57
CA LEU A 290 -5.89 -10.16 -12.46
C LEU A 290 -6.26 -9.95 -11.01
N ASN A 291 -6.97 -8.86 -10.72
CA ASN A 291 -7.52 -8.61 -9.40
C ASN A 291 -8.46 -9.76 -9.02
N ARG A 292 -8.12 -10.49 -7.95
CA ARG A 292 -8.80 -11.71 -7.52
C ARG A 292 -10.15 -11.45 -6.88
N GLU A 293 -10.39 -10.24 -6.39
CA GLU A 293 -11.69 -9.84 -5.86
C GLU A 293 -12.70 -9.57 -6.99
N VAL A 294 -12.22 -9.20 -8.18
CA VAL A 294 -13.05 -9.02 -9.38
C VAL A 294 -13.12 -10.31 -10.21
N ILE A 295 -11.98 -10.97 -10.39
CA ILE A 295 -11.82 -12.15 -11.23
C ILE A 295 -11.26 -13.29 -10.38
N PRO A 296 -12.14 -14.16 -9.85
CA PRO A 296 -11.71 -15.29 -9.03
C PRO A 296 -10.72 -16.20 -9.74
N SER A 297 -9.93 -16.94 -8.96
CA SER A 297 -8.97 -17.91 -9.50
C SER A 297 -9.61 -19.02 -10.35
N SER A 298 -10.89 -19.30 -10.12
CA SER A 298 -11.71 -20.27 -10.86
C SER A 298 -12.39 -19.69 -12.11
N HIS A 299 -12.23 -18.40 -12.39
CA HIS A 299 -12.88 -17.76 -13.54
C HIS A 299 -12.24 -18.20 -14.87
N ALA A 300 -13.05 -18.36 -15.92
CA ALA A 300 -12.59 -18.79 -17.25
C ALA A 300 -11.47 -17.89 -17.82
N LEU A 301 -11.53 -16.58 -17.57
CA LEU A 301 -10.50 -15.61 -17.97
C LEU A 301 -9.13 -15.91 -17.34
N THR A 302 -9.11 -16.36 -16.08
CA THR A 302 -7.89 -16.77 -15.39
C THR A 302 -7.27 -17.99 -16.08
N TYR A 303 -8.07 -19.00 -16.42
CA TYR A 303 -7.59 -20.17 -17.16
C TYR A 303 -7.11 -19.82 -18.57
N ALA A 304 -7.83 -18.94 -19.28
CA ALA A 304 -7.40 -18.42 -20.58
C ALA A 304 -6.04 -17.72 -20.49
N TRP A 305 -5.80 -16.94 -19.42
CA TRP A 305 -4.51 -16.31 -19.16
C TRP A 305 -3.38 -17.32 -18.97
N TYR A 306 -3.59 -18.36 -18.16
CA TYR A 306 -2.62 -19.45 -17.99
C TYR A 306 -2.28 -20.13 -19.31
N LEU A 307 -3.29 -20.47 -20.11
CA LEU A 307 -3.11 -21.14 -21.40
C LEU A 307 -2.33 -20.25 -22.39
N ILE A 308 -2.66 -18.96 -22.48
CA ILE A 308 -1.98 -18.01 -23.37
C ILE A 308 -0.53 -17.80 -22.92
N LEU A 309 -0.26 -17.62 -21.62
CA LEU A 309 1.10 -17.51 -21.11
C LEU A 309 1.92 -18.79 -21.38
N ALA A 310 1.33 -19.97 -21.20
CA ALA A 310 2.00 -21.24 -21.51
C ALA A 310 2.33 -21.37 -23.00
N CYS A 311 1.43 -20.91 -23.88
CA CYS A 311 1.67 -20.84 -25.32
C CYS A 311 2.81 -19.85 -25.65
N ILE A 312 2.81 -18.66 -25.06
CA ILE A 312 3.86 -17.65 -25.23
C ILE A 312 5.22 -18.18 -24.76
N ALA A 313 5.27 -18.83 -23.60
CA ALA A 313 6.49 -19.43 -23.06
C ALA A 313 7.02 -20.56 -23.98
N SER A 314 6.12 -21.42 -24.47
CA SER A 314 6.49 -22.49 -25.41
C SER A 314 7.04 -21.92 -26.73
N LEU A 315 6.39 -20.91 -27.29
CA LEU A 315 6.85 -20.22 -28.51
C LEU A 315 8.19 -19.51 -28.28
N PHE A 316 8.37 -18.84 -27.14
CA PHE A 316 9.63 -18.21 -26.77
C PHE A 316 10.77 -19.23 -26.75
N LEU A 317 10.58 -20.37 -26.08
CA LEU A 317 11.57 -21.44 -26.04
C LEU A 317 11.88 -21.98 -27.45
N LEU A 318 10.86 -22.27 -28.25
CA LEU A 318 11.04 -22.70 -29.65
C LEU A 318 11.85 -21.68 -30.46
N ASN A 319 11.58 -20.38 -30.30
CA ASN A 319 12.29 -19.33 -31.01
C ASN A 319 13.76 -19.22 -30.58
N LEU A 320 14.07 -19.44 -29.29
CA LEU A 320 15.45 -19.50 -28.79
C LEU A 320 16.25 -20.67 -29.37
N PHE A 321 15.59 -21.80 -29.68
CA PHE A 321 16.21 -22.92 -30.37
C PHE A 321 16.43 -22.62 -31.86
N GLN A 322 15.46 -21.97 -32.51
CA GLN A 322 15.48 -21.70 -33.96
C GLN A 322 16.39 -20.53 -34.36
N LYS A 323 16.43 -19.44 -33.59
CA LYS A 323 17.27 -18.25 -33.86
C LYS A 323 18.27 -18.01 -32.73
N LYS A 324 19.55 -18.31 -32.99
CA LYS A 324 20.63 -18.12 -32.01
C LYS A 324 20.84 -16.65 -31.65
N GLU A 325 20.48 -15.73 -32.55
CA GLU A 325 20.54 -14.28 -32.37
C GLU A 325 19.56 -13.77 -31.29
N LEU A 326 18.57 -14.57 -30.89
CA LEU A 326 17.65 -14.23 -29.79
C LEU A 326 18.24 -14.53 -28.41
N ARG A 327 19.27 -15.38 -28.30
CA ARG A 327 19.92 -15.72 -27.03
C ARG A 327 20.55 -14.50 -26.32
N PRO A 328 21.38 -13.66 -26.98
CA PRO A 328 21.91 -12.46 -26.33
C PRO A 328 20.80 -11.49 -25.92
N LEU A 329 19.72 -11.39 -26.71
CA LEU A 329 18.54 -10.57 -26.37
C LEU A 329 17.83 -11.09 -25.11
N ALA A 330 17.60 -12.40 -25.02
CA ALA A 330 16.98 -13.01 -23.84
C ALA A 330 17.84 -12.83 -22.58
N LEU A 331 19.16 -13.01 -22.68
CA LEU A 331 20.08 -12.78 -21.57
C LEU A 331 20.10 -11.31 -21.12
N PHE A 332 20.08 -10.37 -22.06
CA PHE A 332 19.95 -8.95 -21.76
C PHE A 332 18.66 -8.66 -21.00
N ASN A 333 17.51 -9.13 -21.51
CA ASN A 333 16.21 -8.88 -20.88
C ASN A 333 16.09 -9.55 -19.51
N LEU A 334 16.63 -10.76 -19.32
CA LEU A 334 16.69 -11.42 -18.02
C LEU A 334 17.59 -10.67 -17.04
N ALA A 335 18.74 -10.17 -17.49
CA ALA A 335 19.64 -9.39 -16.65
C ALA A 335 18.98 -8.10 -16.16
N ILE A 336 18.34 -7.33 -17.04
CA ILE A 336 17.66 -6.09 -16.62
C ILE A 336 16.37 -6.38 -15.83
N LEU A 337 15.71 -7.54 -16.01
CA LEU A 337 14.59 -7.99 -15.17
C LEU A 337 15.05 -8.22 -13.73
N THR A 338 16.15 -8.95 -13.54
CA THR A 338 16.75 -9.16 -12.22
C THR A 338 17.15 -7.84 -11.58
N LEU A 339 17.77 -6.95 -12.34
CA LEU A 339 18.15 -5.62 -11.85
C LEU A 339 16.93 -4.78 -11.47
N ALA A 340 15.81 -4.88 -12.19
CA ALA A 340 14.59 -4.15 -11.87
C ALA A 340 13.94 -4.58 -10.54
N PHE A 341 14.07 -5.85 -10.16
CA PHE A 341 13.59 -6.34 -8.86
C PHE A 341 14.51 -6.01 -7.69
N LEU A 342 15.79 -5.73 -7.95
CA LEU A 342 16.80 -5.56 -6.90
C LEU A 342 16.45 -4.46 -5.88
N PRO A 343 15.96 -3.26 -6.24
CA PRO A 343 15.65 -2.23 -5.24
C PRO A 343 14.39 -2.52 -4.43
N VAL A 344 13.47 -3.34 -4.97
CA VAL A 344 12.18 -3.67 -4.33
C VAL A 344 12.21 -5.02 -3.63
N TYR A 345 13.37 -5.65 -3.50
CA TYR A 345 13.43 -7.05 -3.09
C TYR A 345 12.80 -7.33 -1.70
N LYS A 346 12.76 -6.34 -0.81
CA LYS A 346 12.06 -6.45 0.50
C LYS A 346 10.59 -6.02 0.47
N LEU A 347 10.22 -5.24 -0.55
CA LEU A 347 8.89 -4.62 -0.67
C LEU A 347 8.05 -5.30 -1.75
N PHE A 348 8.58 -6.33 -2.41
CA PHE A 348 7.89 -7.04 -3.48
C PHE A 348 6.83 -7.98 -2.89
N ALA A 349 5.70 -7.38 -2.53
CA ALA A 349 4.48 -8.02 -2.12
C ALA A 349 3.35 -7.41 -2.97
N ILE A 350 2.65 -8.27 -3.72
CA ILE A 350 1.48 -7.86 -4.50
C ILE A 350 0.30 -8.66 -3.97
N GLY A 351 -0.69 -7.95 -3.44
CA GLY A 351 -1.91 -8.56 -2.90
C GLY A 351 -2.76 -9.23 -3.98
N ASN A 352 -3.69 -10.08 -3.54
CA ASN A 352 -4.70 -10.68 -4.41
C ASN A 352 -5.56 -9.62 -5.11
N ASP A 353 -5.76 -8.49 -4.46
CA ASP A 353 -6.47 -7.29 -4.91
C ASP A 353 -5.57 -6.31 -5.69
N LEU A 354 -4.33 -6.70 -5.99
CA LEU A 354 -3.28 -5.92 -6.66
C LEU A 354 -2.72 -4.73 -5.85
N GLN A 355 -2.96 -4.63 -4.54
CA GLN A 355 -2.22 -3.65 -3.74
C GLN A 355 -0.71 -3.91 -3.82
N GLY A 356 0.09 -2.84 -3.98
CA GLY A 356 1.54 -2.92 -4.10
C GLY A 356 2.06 -3.25 -5.51
N ALA A 357 1.16 -3.50 -6.47
CA ALA A 357 1.47 -3.74 -7.88
C ALA A 357 2.35 -2.65 -8.52
N ARG A 358 2.19 -1.38 -8.10
CA ARG A 358 2.97 -0.23 -8.62
C ARG A 358 4.49 -0.44 -8.54
N LEU A 359 4.98 -1.16 -7.53
CA LEU A 359 6.41 -1.40 -7.30
C LEU A 359 7.05 -2.25 -8.40
N ALA A 360 6.27 -3.03 -9.14
CA ALA A 360 6.76 -3.90 -10.18
C ALA A 360 6.79 -3.25 -11.58
N GLN A 361 6.37 -1.99 -11.72
CA GLN A 361 6.21 -1.35 -13.03
C GLN A 361 7.52 -1.35 -13.84
N VAL A 362 8.66 -1.03 -13.23
CA VAL A 362 9.97 -1.08 -13.91
C VAL A 362 10.30 -2.49 -14.40
N ALA A 363 9.98 -3.53 -13.62
CA ALA A 363 10.21 -4.93 -13.98
C ALA A 363 9.30 -5.41 -15.13
N THR A 364 8.15 -4.78 -15.34
CA THR A 364 7.30 -5.09 -16.50
C THR A 364 7.92 -4.67 -17.83
N VAL A 365 8.90 -3.75 -17.87
CA VAL A 365 9.61 -3.34 -19.09
C VAL A 365 10.34 -4.53 -19.73
N PRO A 366 11.29 -5.21 -19.05
CA PRO A 366 11.90 -6.42 -19.59
C PRO A 366 10.95 -7.60 -19.74
N LEU A 367 9.91 -7.70 -18.89
CA LEU A 367 8.88 -8.72 -19.09
C LEU A 367 8.20 -8.54 -20.45
N ALA A 368 7.78 -7.32 -20.79
CA ALA A 368 7.17 -7.02 -22.08
C ALA A 368 8.12 -7.34 -23.24
N LEU A 369 9.40 -6.99 -23.10
CA LEU A 369 10.44 -7.36 -24.07
C LEU A 369 10.63 -8.89 -24.20
N LEU A 370 10.56 -9.66 -23.11
CA LEU A 370 10.64 -11.12 -23.16
C LEU A 370 9.40 -11.72 -23.84
N LEU A 371 8.20 -11.34 -23.41
CA LEU A 371 6.95 -11.86 -23.95
C LEU A 371 6.79 -11.52 -25.44
N ALA A 372 7.15 -10.30 -25.85
CA ALA A 372 7.10 -9.89 -27.25
C ALA A 372 8.00 -10.74 -28.16
N SER A 373 9.09 -11.31 -27.64
CA SER A 373 10.06 -12.06 -28.44
C SER A 373 9.49 -13.40 -28.94
N ALA A 374 8.49 -13.94 -28.24
CA ALA A 374 7.74 -15.14 -28.63
C ALA A 374 7.02 -15.00 -29.99
N PHE A 375 6.73 -13.77 -30.42
CA PHE A 375 5.95 -13.51 -31.62
C PHE A 375 6.80 -13.13 -32.84
N THR A 376 8.13 -13.12 -32.73
CA THR A 376 8.98 -12.54 -33.79
C THR A 376 9.15 -13.44 -35.00
N THR A 377 9.06 -14.77 -34.85
CA THR A 377 9.42 -15.77 -35.88
C THR A 377 8.29 -16.69 -36.34
N SER A 378 7.36 -17.06 -35.46
CA SER A 378 6.40 -18.15 -35.72
C SER A 378 5.17 -17.68 -36.52
N LYS A 379 4.63 -18.53 -37.42
CA LYS A 379 3.41 -18.23 -38.21
C LYS A 379 2.11 -18.02 -37.40
N PRO A 380 1.80 -18.74 -36.30
CA PRO A 380 0.58 -18.50 -35.53
C PRO A 380 0.63 -17.19 -34.69
N ARG A 381 1.67 -16.36 -34.85
CA ARG A 381 1.92 -15.16 -34.04
C ARG A 381 0.79 -14.14 -34.03
N LEU A 382 0.09 -13.92 -35.14
CA LEU A 382 -0.87 -12.82 -35.25
C LEU A 382 -2.16 -13.10 -34.46
N LEU A 383 -2.68 -14.33 -34.54
CA LEU A 383 -3.88 -14.72 -33.80
C LEU A 383 -3.61 -14.73 -32.29
N LEU A 384 -2.50 -15.34 -31.86
CA LEU A 384 -2.13 -15.36 -30.44
C LEU A 384 -1.80 -13.96 -29.90
N ALA A 385 -1.11 -13.12 -30.68
CA ALA A 385 -0.84 -11.74 -30.29
C ALA A 385 -2.12 -10.90 -30.18
N GLY A 386 -3.06 -11.08 -31.11
CA GLY A 386 -4.38 -10.44 -31.05
C GLY A 386 -5.17 -10.88 -29.83
N ALA A 387 -5.24 -12.18 -29.57
CA ALA A 387 -5.90 -12.74 -28.39
C ALA A 387 -5.27 -12.23 -27.09
N TYR A 388 -3.93 -12.19 -27.01
CA TYR A 388 -3.24 -11.68 -25.83
C TYR A 388 -3.46 -10.17 -25.64
N SER A 389 -3.44 -9.39 -26.73
CA SER A 389 -3.70 -7.94 -26.66
C SER A 389 -5.13 -7.64 -26.18
N LEU A 390 -6.11 -8.42 -26.62
CA LEU A 390 -7.49 -8.33 -26.14
C LEU A 390 -7.59 -8.68 -24.65
N LEU A 391 -6.88 -9.72 -24.22
CA LEU A 391 -6.83 -10.15 -22.83
C LEU A 391 -6.19 -9.09 -21.93
N LEU A 392 -5.08 -8.49 -22.37
CA LEU A 392 -4.42 -7.37 -21.70
C LEU A 392 -5.36 -6.16 -21.56
N PHE A 393 -5.97 -5.72 -22.66
CA PHE A 393 -6.94 -4.62 -22.64
C PHE A 393 -8.10 -4.90 -21.68
N SER A 394 -8.68 -6.10 -21.74
CA SER A 394 -9.82 -6.48 -20.89
C SER A 394 -9.44 -6.51 -19.41
N GLY A 395 -8.29 -7.09 -19.08
CA GLY A 395 -7.79 -7.11 -17.70
C GLY A 395 -7.52 -5.71 -17.16
N LEU A 396 -6.85 -4.86 -17.95
CA LEU A 396 -6.55 -3.48 -17.56
C LEU A 396 -7.82 -2.65 -17.40
N TRP A 397 -8.77 -2.78 -18.34
CA TRP A 397 -10.06 -2.10 -18.27
C TRP A 397 -10.80 -2.45 -16.98
N LEU A 398 -10.91 -3.74 -16.64
CA LEU A 398 -11.56 -4.20 -15.42
C LEU A 398 -10.87 -3.66 -14.16
N ASN A 399 -9.53 -3.68 -14.11
CA ASN A 399 -8.79 -3.11 -12.98
C ASN A 399 -9.00 -1.58 -12.89
N ASN A 400 -9.05 -0.86 -14.01
CA ASN A 400 -9.33 0.59 -14.03
C ASN A 400 -10.76 0.93 -13.55
N GLN A 401 -11.75 0.05 -13.79
CA GLN A 401 -13.11 0.25 -13.27
C GLN A 401 -13.14 0.26 -11.74
N VAL A 402 -12.31 -0.56 -11.09
CA VAL A 402 -12.22 -0.59 -9.62
C VAL A 402 -11.71 0.75 -9.07
N TRP A 403 -10.73 1.36 -9.74
CA TRP A 403 -10.22 2.67 -9.33
C TRP A 403 -11.25 3.78 -9.57
N ALA A 404 -11.94 3.77 -10.71
CA ALA A 404 -13.05 4.67 -10.98
C ALA A 404 -14.17 4.55 -9.93
N GLU A 405 -14.50 3.32 -9.51
CA GLU A 405 -15.45 3.05 -8.42
C GLU A 405 -14.97 3.68 -7.09
N ALA A 406 -13.67 3.59 -6.78
CA ALA A 406 -13.08 4.21 -5.59
C ALA A 406 -13.19 5.73 -5.61
N GLY A 407 -12.80 6.40 -6.70
CA GLY A 407 -12.90 7.86 -6.78
C GLY A 407 -14.33 8.37 -6.79
N HIS A 408 -15.26 7.67 -7.45
CA HIS A 408 -16.70 7.95 -7.33
C HIS A 408 -17.19 7.84 -5.89
N THR A 409 -16.79 6.79 -5.17
CA THR A 409 -17.18 6.57 -3.76
C THR A 409 -16.63 7.68 -2.86
N VAL A 410 -15.35 8.05 -3.00
CA VAL A 410 -14.73 9.12 -2.21
C VAL A 410 -15.39 10.48 -2.50
N ASN A 411 -15.73 10.78 -3.75
CA ASN A 411 -16.46 12.01 -4.07
C ASN A 411 -17.89 12.00 -3.49
N ALA A 412 -18.57 10.84 -3.48
CA ALA A 412 -19.89 10.71 -2.86
C ALA A 412 -19.81 10.95 -1.34
N ILE A 413 -18.81 10.37 -0.66
CA ILE A 413 -18.52 10.63 0.76
C ILE A 413 -18.34 12.12 1.00
N ARG A 414 -17.51 12.79 0.21
CA ARG A 414 -17.28 14.24 0.30
C ARG A 414 -18.57 15.02 0.17
N GLN A 415 -19.39 14.73 -0.85
CA GLN A 415 -20.63 15.44 -1.11
C GLN A 415 -21.64 15.24 0.02
N ALA A 416 -21.75 14.02 0.54
CA ALA A 416 -22.61 13.70 1.66
C ALA A 416 -22.15 14.44 2.93
N LEU A 417 -20.84 14.52 3.21
CA LEU A 417 -20.31 15.33 4.31
C LEU A 417 -20.61 16.82 4.13
N VAL A 418 -20.41 17.37 2.92
CA VAL A 418 -20.74 18.77 2.64
C VAL A 418 -22.22 19.05 2.89
N ALA A 419 -23.12 18.13 2.49
CA ALA A 419 -24.55 18.26 2.73
C ALA A 419 -24.89 18.27 4.23
N GLN A 420 -24.25 17.41 5.02
CA GLN A 420 -24.41 17.38 6.48
C GLN A 420 -23.92 18.69 7.13
N TYR A 421 -22.74 19.16 6.76
CA TYR A 421 -22.12 20.35 7.34
C TYR A 421 -22.69 21.68 6.85
N LYS A 422 -23.49 21.69 5.78
CA LYS A 422 -24.17 22.89 5.28
C LYS A 422 -25.06 23.55 6.34
N HIS A 423 -25.64 22.74 7.22
CA HIS A 423 -26.58 23.18 8.25
C HIS A 423 -25.96 23.21 9.66
N ILE A 424 -24.70 22.81 9.78
CA ILE A 424 -23.98 22.76 11.04
C ILE A 424 -23.14 24.03 11.16
N ASN A 425 -23.47 24.88 12.13
CA ASN A 425 -22.67 26.06 12.45
C ASN A 425 -21.48 25.68 13.34
N GLY A 426 -20.33 26.34 13.13
CA GLY A 426 -19.09 26.01 13.85
C GLY A 426 -18.55 24.64 13.44
N ASP A 427 -17.63 24.07 14.20
CA ASP A 427 -17.01 22.78 13.88
C ASP A 427 -17.21 21.81 15.06
N PRO A 428 -18.46 21.34 15.27
CA PRO A 428 -18.71 20.42 16.36
C PRO A 428 -18.06 19.06 16.06
N PRO A 429 -17.72 18.29 17.09
CA PRO A 429 -17.24 16.92 16.94
C PRO A 429 -18.16 16.04 16.08
N VAL A 430 -17.61 15.49 15.00
CA VAL A 430 -18.27 14.48 14.17
C VAL A 430 -17.39 13.24 14.08
N LEU A 431 -17.98 12.09 14.42
CA LEU A 431 -17.36 10.79 14.34
C LEU A 431 -17.93 10.03 13.14
N LEU A 432 -17.07 9.55 12.25
CA LEU A 432 -17.42 8.80 11.05
C LEU A 432 -17.13 7.31 11.24
N LEU A 433 -18.12 6.47 10.94
CA LEU A 433 -18.02 5.02 10.97
C LEU A 433 -18.08 4.46 9.55
N ASP A 434 -17.40 3.32 9.36
CA ASP A 434 -17.45 2.48 8.17
C ASP A 434 -17.07 3.19 6.88
N LEU A 435 -16.07 4.06 6.96
CA LEU A 435 -15.43 4.60 5.78
C LEU A 435 -14.59 3.48 5.12
N PRO A 436 -14.78 3.20 3.81
CA PRO A 436 -14.04 2.15 3.14
C PRO A 436 -12.57 2.55 2.98
N ASP A 437 -11.65 1.75 3.53
CA ASP A 437 -10.20 1.95 3.37
C ASP A 437 -9.79 1.83 1.89
N ASN A 438 -10.29 0.79 1.22
CA ASN A 438 -10.09 0.52 -0.20
C ASN A 438 -11.36 -0.10 -0.81
N ILE A 439 -11.51 0.04 -2.13
CA ILE A 439 -12.51 -0.66 -2.93
C ILE A 439 -11.78 -1.71 -3.75
N LYS A 440 -11.90 -2.97 -3.36
CA LYS A 440 -11.27 -4.12 -4.05
C LYS A 440 -9.79 -3.90 -4.38
N GLY A 441 -9.03 -3.34 -3.44
CA GLY A 441 -7.61 -3.01 -3.59
C GLY A 441 -7.28 -1.62 -4.13
N ALA A 442 -8.23 -0.88 -4.70
CA ALA A 442 -8.04 0.53 -5.02
C ALA A 442 -8.20 1.37 -3.75
N TYR A 443 -7.18 2.15 -3.37
CA TYR A 443 -7.25 2.99 -2.18
C TYR A 443 -8.44 3.96 -2.28
N ALA A 444 -9.17 4.12 -1.17
CA ALA A 444 -10.32 5.02 -1.07
C ALA A 444 -10.10 6.02 0.07
N MET A 445 -10.52 5.71 1.30
CA MET A 445 -10.39 6.63 2.44
C MET A 445 -9.06 6.53 3.20
N ARG A 446 -8.14 5.66 2.79
CA ARG A 446 -6.81 5.51 3.39
C ARG A 446 -6.07 6.85 3.46
N ASN A 447 -5.80 7.38 4.67
CA ASN A 447 -5.18 8.69 4.88
C ASN A 447 -5.88 9.88 4.19
N ALA A 448 -7.13 9.72 3.74
CA ALA A 448 -7.80 10.71 2.91
C ALA A 448 -8.50 11.80 3.74
N LEU A 449 -9.02 11.44 4.92
CA LEU A 449 -10.01 12.23 5.64
C LEU A 449 -9.53 13.66 5.96
N ASP A 450 -8.30 13.79 6.46
CA ASP A 450 -7.74 15.09 6.87
C ASP A 450 -7.68 16.08 5.71
N GLY A 451 -7.20 15.67 4.53
CA GLY A 451 -7.15 16.57 3.37
C GLY A 451 -8.48 16.68 2.63
N LEU A 452 -9.34 15.65 2.68
CA LEU A 452 -10.67 15.68 2.09
C LEU A 452 -11.58 16.73 2.75
N THR A 453 -11.42 16.93 4.06
CA THR A 453 -12.21 17.85 4.89
C THR A 453 -11.62 19.27 4.98
N LYS A 454 -10.60 19.57 4.16
CA LYS A 454 -9.98 20.89 4.05
C LYS A 454 -10.30 21.55 2.71
N THR A 455 -10.15 22.86 2.68
CA THR A 455 -10.25 23.67 1.46
C THR A 455 -9.06 23.36 0.53
N PRO A 456 -9.28 23.30 -0.80
CA PRO A 456 -10.50 23.66 -1.53
C PRO A 456 -11.54 22.54 -1.73
N GLN A 457 -11.29 21.30 -1.28
CA GLN A 457 -12.17 20.15 -1.51
C GLN A 457 -13.47 20.26 -0.70
N PHE A 458 -13.34 20.83 0.50
CA PHE A 458 -14.43 21.17 1.39
C PHE A 458 -14.66 22.70 1.41
N PRO A 459 -15.89 23.20 1.61
CA PRO A 459 -16.17 24.63 1.64
C PRO A 459 -15.45 25.42 2.74
N ARG A 460 -15.01 24.74 3.79
CA ARG A 460 -14.24 25.29 4.93
C ARG A 460 -13.40 24.18 5.54
N ASP A 461 -12.36 24.54 6.28
CA ASP A 461 -11.53 23.56 6.98
C ASP A 461 -12.31 23.02 8.20
N LEU A 462 -12.35 21.70 8.37
CA LEU A 462 -12.88 21.02 9.54
C LEU A 462 -11.73 20.43 10.36
N GLU A 463 -11.73 20.64 11.67
CA GLU A 463 -10.68 20.19 12.61
C GLU A 463 -11.17 19.07 13.53
N HIS A 464 -12.49 18.92 13.70
CA HIS A 464 -13.11 17.97 14.63
C HIS A 464 -13.92 16.86 13.93
N CYS A 465 -13.51 16.49 12.71
CA CYS A 465 -14.08 15.37 11.97
C CYS A 465 -13.12 14.17 12.02
N LEU A 466 -13.50 13.09 12.70
CA LEU A 466 -12.63 11.94 12.96
C LEU A 466 -13.22 10.66 12.38
N SER A 467 -12.39 9.86 11.72
CA SER A 467 -12.74 8.47 11.40
C SER A 467 -12.49 7.64 12.64
N VAL A 468 -13.44 6.77 12.95
CA VAL A 468 -13.32 5.84 14.07
C VAL A 468 -13.12 4.41 13.56
N SER A 469 -12.93 4.26 12.25
CA SER A 469 -12.81 2.98 11.54
C SER A 469 -11.47 2.28 11.85
N ALA A 470 -11.45 0.95 11.68
CA ALA A 470 -10.36 0.07 12.12
C ALA A 470 -8.93 0.36 11.57
N PHE A 471 -8.79 1.20 10.54
CA PHE A 471 -7.50 1.46 9.87
C PHE A 471 -6.85 2.80 10.23
N GLU A 472 -7.49 3.67 11.03
CA GLU A 472 -6.82 4.85 11.61
C GLU A 472 -6.35 4.49 13.04
N PRO A 473 -5.14 3.92 13.21
CA PRO A 473 -4.68 3.36 14.49
C PRO A 473 -4.43 4.41 15.57
N ILE A 474 -4.53 5.69 15.22
CA ILE A 474 -3.99 6.77 16.04
C ILE A 474 -4.95 7.15 17.19
N ILE A 475 -6.22 6.71 17.15
CA ILE A 475 -7.18 7.01 18.22
C ILE A 475 -7.81 5.71 18.74
N PRO A 476 -7.34 5.17 19.88
CA PRO A 476 -7.89 3.96 20.45
C PRO A 476 -9.31 4.22 20.97
N MET A 477 -10.29 3.50 20.42
CA MET A 477 -11.70 3.68 20.77
C MET A 477 -12.02 3.51 22.25
N GLY A 478 -11.22 2.71 22.96
CA GLY A 478 -11.35 2.51 24.41
C GLY A 478 -11.34 3.81 25.22
N TYR A 479 -10.56 4.83 24.80
CA TYR A 479 -10.52 6.14 25.48
C TYR A 479 -11.67 7.07 25.11
N LEU A 480 -12.16 6.96 23.87
CA LEU A 480 -13.25 7.80 23.40
C LEU A 480 -14.59 7.37 24.01
N LYS A 481 -14.76 6.07 24.30
CA LYS A 481 -16.02 5.45 24.75
C LYS A 481 -16.76 6.24 25.84
N LYS A 482 -16.13 6.48 27.00
CA LYS A 482 -16.76 7.23 28.10
C LYS A 482 -17.06 8.67 27.70
N SER A 483 -16.12 9.31 27.01
CA SER A 483 -16.26 10.72 26.59
C SER A 483 -17.38 10.91 25.56
N ILE A 484 -17.61 9.91 24.69
CA ILE A 484 -18.69 9.90 23.70
C ILE A 484 -20.06 9.91 24.40
N PHE A 485 -20.26 9.07 25.42
CA PHE A 485 -21.52 9.04 26.16
C PHE A 485 -21.71 10.27 27.05
N ASP A 486 -20.65 10.67 27.79
CA ASP A 486 -20.68 11.86 28.66
C ASP A 486 -21.01 13.13 27.86
N SER A 487 -20.63 13.17 26.57
CA SER A 487 -20.85 14.30 25.66
C SER A 487 -21.81 13.98 24.51
N ALA A 488 -22.72 13.03 24.68
CA ALA A 488 -23.60 12.55 23.60
C ALA A 488 -24.48 13.64 22.95
N ASP A 489 -24.77 14.73 23.66
CA ASP A 489 -25.50 15.89 23.14
C ASP A 489 -24.64 16.83 22.27
N LYS A 490 -23.32 16.72 22.36
CA LYS A 490 -22.35 17.60 21.67
C LYS A 490 -21.65 16.93 20.49
N ILE A 491 -21.79 15.61 20.37
CA ILE A 491 -21.12 14.80 19.36
C ILE A 491 -22.16 14.29 18.36
N THR A 492 -21.84 14.36 17.07
CA THR A 492 -22.64 13.69 16.03
C THR A 492 -21.89 12.47 15.53
N VAL A 493 -22.56 11.32 15.51
CA VAL A 493 -22.02 10.10 14.90
C VAL A 493 -22.73 9.85 13.59
N LEU A 494 -21.95 9.66 12.54
CA LEU A 494 -22.44 9.35 11.20
C LEU A 494 -21.82 8.03 10.74
N ARG A 495 -22.66 7.14 10.23
CA ARG A 495 -22.24 5.89 9.59
C ARG A 495 -22.39 6.02 8.09
N TRP A 496 -21.33 5.72 7.35
CA TRP A 496 -21.39 5.67 5.89
C TRP A 496 -22.12 4.40 5.42
N SER A 497 -22.90 4.52 4.35
CA SER A 497 -23.57 3.37 3.73
C SER A 497 -23.21 3.30 2.26
N ASP A 498 -22.37 2.32 1.88
CA ASP A 498 -21.93 2.13 0.48
C ASP A 498 -23.11 1.90 -0.48
N ARG A 499 -24.16 1.19 -0.04
CA ARG A 499 -25.33 0.92 -0.90
C ARG A 499 -26.18 2.15 -1.18
N ALA A 500 -26.31 3.05 -0.20
CA ALA A 500 -27.15 4.23 -0.31
C ALA A 500 -26.36 5.50 -0.68
N LEU A 501 -25.03 5.43 -0.62
CA LEU A 501 -24.10 6.54 -0.83
C LEU A 501 -24.44 7.77 0.04
N GLU A 502 -24.84 7.52 1.28
CA GLU A 502 -25.24 8.54 2.24
C GLU A 502 -24.72 8.25 3.64
N PHE A 503 -24.67 9.30 4.47
CA PHE A 503 -24.44 9.17 5.90
C PHE A 503 -25.74 9.02 6.66
N LYS A 504 -25.82 7.97 7.49
CA LYS A 504 -26.91 7.74 8.44
C LYS A 504 -26.47 8.20 9.82
N LYS A 505 -27.32 8.98 10.49
CA LYS A 505 -27.05 9.40 11.87
C LYS A 505 -27.23 8.21 12.81
N VAL A 506 -26.22 7.97 13.63
CA VAL A 506 -26.25 6.95 14.68
C VAL A 506 -26.67 7.62 15.99
N PRO A 507 -27.79 7.21 16.61
CA PRO A 507 -28.20 7.75 17.90
C PRO A 507 -27.29 7.23 19.02
N ILE A 508 -26.81 8.12 19.89
CA ILE A 508 -26.12 7.73 21.13
C ILE A 508 -27.14 7.77 22.27
N SER A 509 -27.35 6.63 22.94
CA SER A 509 -28.26 6.56 24.09
C SER A 509 -27.55 6.94 25.39
N LYS A 510 -28.10 7.91 26.14
CA LYS A 510 -27.58 8.33 27.46
C LYS A 510 -28.00 7.39 28.60
N GLU A 511 -29.00 6.54 28.38
CA GLU A 511 -29.58 5.69 29.43
C GLU A 511 -28.79 4.40 29.66
N ILE A 512 -27.90 4.04 28.72
CA ILE A 512 -27.01 2.89 28.89
C ILE A 512 -25.61 3.40 29.20
N VAL A 513 -25.21 3.21 30.44
CA VAL A 513 -23.80 3.22 30.81
C VAL A 513 -23.29 1.78 30.67
N PRO A 514 -22.16 1.54 29.99
CA PRO A 514 -21.50 0.24 29.96
C PRO A 514 -21.41 -0.33 31.38
N ARG A 515 -21.99 -1.51 31.60
CA ARG A 515 -21.91 -2.21 32.89
C ARG A 515 -20.76 -3.19 32.88
N THR A 516 -20.01 -3.20 33.97
CA THR A 516 -18.85 -4.07 34.20
C THR A 516 -19.23 -5.32 35.00
N GLU A 517 -20.38 -5.93 34.68
CA GLU A 517 -20.80 -7.16 35.35
C GLU A 517 -20.40 -8.38 34.53
N THR A 518 -19.81 -9.36 35.20
CA THR A 518 -19.53 -10.65 34.58
C THR A 518 -20.84 -11.41 34.37
N PHE A 519 -21.18 -11.69 33.12
CA PHE A 519 -22.32 -12.53 32.78
C PHE A 519 -21.86 -13.89 32.26
N LYS A 520 -22.50 -14.97 32.69
CA LYS A 520 -22.18 -16.33 32.27
C LYS A 520 -23.38 -16.97 31.58
N MET A 521 -23.16 -17.45 30.36
CA MET A 521 -24.10 -18.27 29.60
C MET A 521 -23.62 -19.72 29.62
N ALA A 522 -24.48 -20.62 30.10
CA ALA A 522 -24.27 -22.05 29.93
C ALA A 522 -24.80 -22.48 28.56
N SER A 523 -23.90 -22.92 27.68
CA SER A 523 -24.24 -23.50 26.38
C SER A 523 -23.17 -24.50 26.01
N SER A 524 -23.49 -25.80 26.10
CA SER A 524 -22.60 -26.86 25.61
C SER A 524 -22.96 -27.18 24.15
N GLU A 525 -22.14 -26.74 23.20
CA GLU A 525 -22.33 -27.08 21.79
C GLU A 525 -20.98 -27.34 21.08
N THR A 526 -20.88 -28.48 20.40
CA THR A 526 -19.69 -28.85 19.63
C THR A 526 -19.76 -28.24 18.22
N LEU A 527 -18.89 -27.28 17.96
CA LEU A 527 -18.62 -26.75 16.62
C LEU A 527 -17.78 -27.75 15.83
N GLY A 528 -18.39 -28.32 14.79
CA GLY A 528 -17.71 -29.10 13.77
C GLY A 528 -17.38 -28.28 12.52
N SER A 529 -16.75 -28.93 11.54
CA SER A 529 -16.40 -28.35 10.24
C SER A 529 -17.53 -27.53 9.61
N GLY A 530 -17.33 -26.22 9.48
CA GLY A 530 -18.28 -25.32 8.81
C GLY A 530 -19.58 -25.00 9.57
N LYS A 531 -19.74 -25.45 10.83
CA LYS A 531 -20.86 -25.05 11.69
C LYS A 531 -20.61 -23.68 12.32
N GLU A 532 -21.68 -22.92 12.52
CA GLU A 532 -21.68 -21.61 13.18
C GLU A 532 -22.37 -21.74 14.55
N PHE A 533 -21.78 -21.15 15.58
CA PHE A 533 -22.38 -21.06 16.90
C PHE A 533 -22.89 -19.63 17.10
N THR A 534 -24.19 -19.47 17.34
CA THR A 534 -24.82 -18.15 17.46
C THR A 534 -25.17 -17.84 18.90
N ILE A 535 -24.73 -16.68 19.38
CA ILE A 535 -25.08 -16.13 20.69
C ILE A 535 -26.04 -14.96 20.45
N ASP A 536 -27.24 -15.03 21.03
CA ASP A 536 -28.21 -13.92 20.98
C ASP A 536 -28.16 -13.16 22.31
N LEU A 537 -27.46 -12.02 22.33
CA LEU A 537 -27.33 -11.18 23.52
C LEU A 537 -28.68 -10.56 23.92
N ALA A 538 -29.49 -10.20 22.92
CA ALA A 538 -30.80 -9.59 23.11
C ALA A 538 -31.75 -10.52 23.85
N ALA A 539 -31.80 -11.79 23.44
CA ALA A 539 -32.62 -12.82 24.08
C ALA A 539 -32.23 -13.08 25.54
N LYS A 540 -31.03 -12.65 25.95
CA LYS A 540 -30.52 -12.75 27.33
C LYS A 540 -30.65 -11.45 28.12
N GLY A 541 -31.28 -10.41 27.55
CA GLY A 541 -31.48 -9.12 28.20
C GLY A 541 -30.21 -8.25 28.27
N LEU A 542 -29.18 -8.57 27.48
CA LEU A 542 -27.92 -7.83 27.45
C LEU A 542 -27.88 -6.87 26.26
N LEU A 543 -27.39 -5.66 26.51
CA LEU A 543 -27.25 -4.61 25.50
C LEU A 543 -25.80 -4.60 24.97
N CYS A 544 -25.61 -4.21 23.71
CA CYS A 544 -24.27 -4.19 23.09
C CYS A 544 -23.23 -3.35 23.86
N PRO A 545 -23.55 -2.14 24.41
CA PRO A 545 -22.55 -1.31 25.08
C PRO A 545 -22.07 -1.90 26.42
N GLU A 546 -22.85 -2.81 27.02
CA GLU A 546 -22.52 -3.53 28.26
C GLU A 546 -21.54 -4.68 28.01
N ALA A 547 -21.41 -5.15 26.77
CA ALA A 547 -20.50 -6.23 26.41
C ALA A 547 -19.14 -5.69 25.97
N GLU A 548 -18.18 -5.65 26.90
CA GLU A 548 -16.82 -5.15 26.61
C GLU A 548 -15.89 -6.22 26.08
N ILE A 549 -15.80 -7.36 26.76
CA ILE A 549 -15.02 -8.52 26.33
C ILE A 549 -15.91 -9.75 26.38
N LEU A 550 -15.97 -10.48 25.27
CA LEU A 550 -16.56 -11.81 25.21
C LEU A 550 -15.46 -12.86 25.34
N LYS A 551 -15.53 -13.69 26.38
CA LYS A 551 -14.71 -14.88 26.55
C LYS A 551 -15.54 -16.10 26.16
N VAL A 552 -15.06 -16.87 25.18
CA VAL A 552 -15.60 -18.19 24.85
C VAL A 552 -14.59 -19.24 25.32
N SER A 553 -14.98 -20.04 26.30
CA SER A 553 -14.16 -21.14 26.83
C SER A 553 -14.71 -22.49 26.40
N GLY A 554 -13.78 -23.42 26.20
CA GLY A 554 -14.12 -24.74 25.71
C GLY A 554 -12.95 -25.70 25.66
N HIS A 555 -13.19 -26.86 25.06
CA HIS A 555 -12.17 -27.87 24.80
C HIS A 555 -12.13 -28.23 23.30
N GLY A 556 -10.93 -28.36 22.73
CA GLY A 556 -10.75 -28.69 21.32
C GLY A 556 -9.36 -28.35 20.79
N ASP A 557 -9.15 -28.63 19.51
CA ASP A 557 -7.89 -28.44 18.77
C ASP A 557 -7.92 -27.18 17.88
N ALA A 558 -8.93 -26.32 18.03
CA ALA A 558 -9.02 -25.06 17.30
C ALA A 558 -7.94 -24.07 17.72
N ASP A 559 -7.16 -23.60 16.74
CA ASP A 559 -6.11 -22.59 16.97
C ASP A 559 -6.57 -21.17 16.68
N SER A 560 -7.60 -21.03 15.84
CA SER A 560 -8.13 -19.74 15.45
C SER A 560 -9.61 -19.78 15.12
N ALA A 561 -10.28 -18.67 15.41
CA ALA A 561 -11.71 -18.49 15.18
C ALA A 561 -11.99 -17.08 14.66
N VAL A 562 -13.14 -16.91 14.03
CA VAL A 562 -13.69 -15.62 13.65
C VAL A 562 -15.03 -15.44 14.31
N ILE A 563 -15.29 -14.21 14.77
CA ILE A 563 -16.60 -13.82 15.24
C ILE A 563 -17.18 -12.74 14.33
N TYR A 564 -18.44 -12.95 13.96
CA TYR A 564 -19.28 -11.97 13.29
C TYR A 564 -20.30 -11.43 14.28
N TYR A 565 -20.74 -10.20 14.09
CA TYR A 565 -21.81 -9.63 14.89
C TYR A 565 -22.77 -8.79 14.06
N ALA A 566 -24.00 -8.67 14.54
CA ALA A 566 -25.03 -7.80 13.98
C ALA A 566 -25.79 -7.10 15.11
N ASN A 567 -26.09 -5.82 14.98
CA ASN A 567 -26.86 -5.00 15.92
C ASN A 567 -27.83 -4.04 15.18
N ASP A 568 -28.41 -3.08 15.89
CA ASP A 568 -29.35 -2.10 15.31
C ASP A 568 -28.72 -1.05 14.40
N ILE A 569 -27.41 -0.83 14.53
CA ILE A 569 -26.64 0.01 13.61
C ILE A 569 -26.26 -0.80 12.38
N ASP A 570 -25.77 -2.02 12.57
CA ASP A 570 -25.29 -2.97 11.56
C ASP A 570 -26.04 -4.30 11.59
N PRO A 571 -27.18 -4.43 10.90
CA PRO A 571 -28.01 -5.61 10.97
C PRO A 571 -27.51 -6.78 10.11
N GLU A 572 -26.59 -6.53 9.17
CA GLU A 572 -25.93 -7.55 8.37
C GLU A 572 -24.65 -7.93 9.12
N PHE A 573 -24.37 -9.21 9.35
CA PHE A 573 -23.21 -9.71 10.10
C PHE A 573 -21.86 -9.35 9.42
N SER A 574 -21.51 -8.07 9.36
CA SER A 574 -20.45 -7.55 8.48
C SER A 574 -19.13 -7.32 9.22
N GLY A 575 -19.18 -7.14 10.54
CA GLY A 575 -17.98 -7.05 11.38
C GLY A 575 -17.24 -8.39 11.47
N GLU A 576 -15.93 -8.39 11.20
CA GLU A 576 -15.06 -9.56 11.31
C GLU A 576 -13.92 -9.31 12.31
N GLY A 577 -13.70 -10.28 13.22
CA GLY A 577 -12.51 -10.33 14.06
C GLY A 577 -11.89 -11.72 14.07
N SER A 578 -10.65 -11.85 13.60
CA SER A 578 -9.85 -13.07 13.72
C SER A 578 -9.25 -13.16 15.13
N LEU A 579 -9.25 -14.37 15.69
CA LEU A 579 -8.87 -14.68 17.05
C LEU A 579 -7.84 -15.80 17.04
N VAL A 580 -6.85 -15.69 17.93
CA VAL A 580 -5.91 -16.77 18.25
C VAL A 580 -6.33 -17.37 19.58
N ALA A 581 -6.37 -18.70 19.63
CA ALA A 581 -6.69 -19.45 20.84
C ALA A 581 -5.64 -19.23 21.93
N GLN A 582 -6.06 -18.89 23.14
CA GLN A 582 -5.22 -18.96 24.33
C GLN A 582 -5.45 -20.29 25.04
N ARG A 583 -4.41 -21.11 25.13
CA ARG A 583 -4.47 -22.42 25.81
C ARG A 583 -3.99 -22.26 27.25
N LYS A 584 -4.84 -22.58 28.22
CA LYS A 584 -4.49 -22.60 29.65
C LYS A 584 -4.76 -24.01 30.18
N GLN A 585 -3.68 -24.76 30.42
CA GLN A 585 -3.76 -26.17 30.83
C GLN A 585 -4.57 -27.04 29.85
N ASN A 586 -5.82 -27.37 30.19
CA ASN A 586 -6.75 -28.19 29.39
C ASN A 586 -7.90 -27.37 28.76
N GLU A 587 -7.97 -26.07 29.01
CA GLU A 587 -9.04 -25.18 28.52
C GLU A 587 -8.49 -24.31 27.37
N THR A 588 -9.26 -24.22 26.28
CA THR A 588 -9.00 -23.33 25.16
C THR A 588 -9.96 -22.15 25.24
N CYS A 589 -9.40 -20.93 25.32
CA CYS A 589 -10.17 -19.69 25.46
C CYS A 589 -9.98 -18.77 24.24
N PHE A 590 -11.07 -18.17 23.77
CA PHE A 590 -11.07 -17.07 22.82
C PHE A 590 -11.57 -15.80 23.50
N TYR A 591 -10.80 -14.71 23.42
CA TYR A 591 -11.17 -13.40 23.97
C TYR A 591 -11.46 -12.43 22.84
N PHE A 592 -12.66 -11.85 22.82
CA PHE A 592 -13.07 -10.88 21.82
C PHE A 592 -13.36 -9.52 22.46
N PRO A 593 -12.51 -8.50 22.24
CA PRO A 593 -12.70 -7.15 22.77
C PRO A 593 -13.78 -6.41 21.95
N LEU A 594 -15.04 -6.72 22.23
CA LEU A 594 -16.22 -6.09 21.64
C LEU A 594 -16.23 -4.57 21.81
N GLY A 595 -15.75 -4.07 22.95
CA GLY A 595 -15.70 -2.63 23.27
C GLY A 595 -14.73 -1.82 22.39
N ALA A 596 -13.78 -2.48 21.72
CA ALA A 596 -12.85 -1.83 20.79
C ALA A 596 -13.45 -1.61 19.39
N ARG A 597 -14.63 -2.20 19.10
CA ARG A 597 -15.32 -2.10 17.82
C ARG A 597 -16.34 -0.95 17.85
N PRO A 598 -16.12 0.17 17.13
CA PRO A 598 -16.96 1.36 17.19
C PRO A 598 -18.44 1.08 16.90
N ASP A 599 -18.68 0.31 15.86
CA ASP A 599 -19.98 -0.07 15.31
C ASP A 599 -20.73 -1.05 16.21
N PHE A 600 -20.03 -2.00 16.83
CA PHE A 600 -20.62 -2.84 17.89
C PHE A 600 -20.97 -2.00 19.13
N PHE A 601 -20.00 -1.19 19.57
CA PHE A 601 -20.06 -0.39 20.79
C PHE A 601 -21.17 0.65 20.78
N LEU A 602 -21.34 1.37 19.66
CA LEU A 602 -22.35 2.42 19.53
C LEU A 602 -23.76 1.84 19.36
N GLY A 603 -23.88 0.56 19.02
CA GLY A 603 -25.17 -0.13 18.88
C GLY A 603 -25.89 -0.19 20.22
N TYR A 604 -27.20 0.03 20.21
CA TYR A 604 -28.02 0.04 21.42
C TYR A 604 -28.77 -1.29 21.61
N LYS A 605 -29.24 -1.92 20.52
CA LYS A 605 -30.10 -3.10 20.57
C LYS A 605 -29.42 -4.36 20.01
N GLY A 606 -29.49 -5.41 20.83
CA GLY A 606 -29.52 -6.80 20.41
C GLY A 606 -28.45 -7.25 19.43
N GLY A 607 -27.24 -7.44 19.95
CA GLY A 607 -26.14 -8.07 19.24
C GLY A 607 -26.37 -9.56 19.04
N LYS A 608 -26.57 -10.04 17.82
CA LYS A 608 -26.32 -11.45 17.53
C LYS A 608 -24.84 -11.61 17.24
N LEU A 609 -24.19 -12.54 17.90
CA LEU A 609 -22.80 -12.90 17.64
C LEU A 609 -22.77 -14.29 16.99
N LYS A 610 -21.93 -14.48 15.99
CA LYS A 610 -21.73 -15.76 15.30
C LYS A 610 -20.26 -16.13 15.34
N LEU A 611 -19.92 -17.20 16.03
CA LEU A 611 -18.58 -17.76 16.07
C LEU A 611 -18.43 -18.82 14.96
N LYS A 612 -17.32 -18.74 14.22
CA LYS A 612 -16.97 -19.66 13.14
C LYS A 612 -15.48 -20.01 13.22
N LEU A 613 -15.15 -21.31 13.09
CA LEU A 613 -13.76 -21.74 13.05
C LEU A 613 -13.13 -21.43 11.68
N LEU A 614 -11.89 -20.95 11.68
CA LEU A 614 -11.16 -20.62 10.44
C LEU A 614 -10.67 -21.87 9.71
N ASN A 615 -10.20 -22.87 10.47
CA ASN A 615 -9.80 -24.15 9.91
C ASN A 615 -10.95 -25.16 9.98
N PRO A 616 -11.55 -25.56 8.85
CA PRO A 616 -12.67 -26.48 8.83
C PRO A 616 -12.31 -27.89 9.32
N LYS A 617 -11.03 -28.25 9.47
CA LYS A 617 -10.63 -29.56 9.99
C LYS A 617 -10.57 -29.64 11.52
N GLN A 618 -10.61 -28.51 12.20
CA GLN A 618 -10.54 -28.42 13.66
C GLN A 618 -11.94 -28.47 14.29
N THR A 619 -11.97 -28.82 15.57
CA THR A 619 -13.17 -28.93 16.39
C THR A 619 -13.03 -28.14 17.67
N PHE A 620 -14.14 -27.57 18.11
CA PHE A 620 -14.18 -26.84 19.38
C PHE A 620 -15.54 -27.03 20.03
N THR A 621 -15.55 -27.56 21.25
CA THR A 621 -16.76 -27.62 22.06
C THR A 621 -16.78 -26.39 22.95
N VAL A 622 -17.78 -25.53 22.74
CA VAL A 622 -18.04 -24.41 23.64
C VAL A 622 -18.65 -24.99 24.90
N ASP A 623 -18.04 -24.72 26.06
CA ASP A 623 -18.56 -25.12 27.36
C ASP A 623 -19.22 -23.93 28.06
N GLU A 624 -18.60 -22.75 27.94
CA GLU A 624 -19.06 -21.54 28.59
C GLU A 624 -18.79 -20.32 27.70
N VAL A 625 -19.77 -19.41 27.70
CA VAL A 625 -19.61 -18.07 27.13
C VAL A 625 -19.79 -17.08 28.26
N SER A 626 -18.81 -16.22 28.46
CA SER A 626 -18.88 -15.17 29.47
C SER A 626 -18.60 -13.80 28.88
N ILE A 627 -19.32 -12.80 29.37
CA ILE A 627 -19.01 -11.39 29.13
C ILE A 627 -18.28 -10.92 30.36
N MET A 628 -17.13 -10.27 30.16
CA MET A 628 -16.25 -9.85 31.23
C MET A 628 -15.98 -8.34 31.13
N PRO A 629 -15.84 -7.66 32.27
CA PRO A 629 -15.40 -6.26 32.29
C PRO A 629 -13.96 -6.17 31.78
N LYS A 630 -13.63 -5.12 31.02
CA LYS A 630 -12.27 -4.99 30.45
C LYS A 630 -11.19 -4.99 31.53
N GLU A 631 -11.46 -4.37 32.68
CA GLU A 631 -10.51 -4.18 33.78
C GLU A 631 -10.09 -5.52 34.43
N SER A 632 -10.90 -6.58 34.25
CA SER A 632 -10.55 -7.93 34.73
C SER A 632 -9.44 -8.61 33.93
N LEU A 633 -9.17 -8.14 32.71
CA LEU A 633 -8.19 -8.72 31.79
C LEU A 633 -7.13 -7.73 31.33
N MET A 634 -7.42 -6.44 31.38
CA MET A 634 -6.61 -5.37 30.82
C MET A 634 -6.23 -4.38 31.92
N PRO A 635 -4.95 -4.08 32.10
CA PRO A 635 -4.55 -2.92 32.88
C PRO A 635 -5.07 -1.63 32.24
N GLU A 636 -5.53 -0.71 33.08
CA GLU A 636 -5.88 0.63 32.66
C GLU A 636 -4.65 1.55 32.65
N ILE A 637 -4.68 2.51 31.74
CA ILE A 637 -3.74 3.62 31.68
C ILE A 637 -4.52 4.91 31.46
N SER A 638 -4.19 5.96 32.21
CA SER A 638 -4.83 7.26 32.14
C SER A 638 -3.81 8.37 32.38
N PHE A 639 -4.15 9.62 32.08
CA PHE A 639 -3.26 10.77 32.28
C PHE A 639 -4.09 12.04 32.43
N GLU A 640 -3.46 13.16 32.74
CA GLU A 640 -4.18 14.43 32.87
C GLU A 640 -4.87 14.80 31.55
N ASN A 641 -6.18 15.04 31.58
CA ASN A 641 -7.03 15.24 30.40
C ASN A 641 -7.16 14.02 29.48
N SER A 642 -6.89 12.80 29.93
CA SER A 642 -7.18 11.58 29.17
C SER A 642 -8.71 11.40 29.01
N GLY A 643 -9.22 11.79 27.86
CA GLY A 643 -10.65 11.84 27.54
C GLY A 643 -10.90 12.83 26.41
N TYR A 644 -11.82 12.50 25.50
CA TYR A 644 -12.17 13.41 24.41
C TYR A 644 -12.79 14.71 24.96
N LEU A 645 -12.46 15.84 24.32
CA LEU A 645 -12.66 17.25 24.73
C LEU A 645 -11.58 17.88 25.63
N GLY A 646 -10.43 17.22 25.83
CA GLY A 646 -9.27 17.81 26.52
C GLY A 646 -7.90 17.35 26.01
N SER A 647 -7.75 16.10 25.59
CA SER A 647 -6.59 15.64 24.82
C SER A 647 -7.03 14.54 23.85
N LYS A 648 -6.50 14.55 22.64
CA LYS A 648 -6.88 13.58 21.58
C LYS A 648 -6.44 12.12 21.89
N GLY A 649 -6.06 11.79 23.13
CA GLY A 649 -5.38 10.53 23.47
C GLY A 649 -3.85 10.56 23.25
N PHE A 650 -3.28 11.78 23.18
CA PHE A 650 -1.86 11.99 22.87
C PHE A 650 -1.15 12.74 23.98
N LEU A 651 0.05 12.29 24.31
CA LEU A 651 1.03 13.07 25.06
C LEU A 651 2.08 13.62 24.11
N HIS A 652 2.67 14.76 24.46
CA HIS A 652 3.74 15.38 23.68
C HIS A 652 4.93 15.65 24.60
N LEU A 653 6.09 15.13 24.20
CA LEU A 653 7.35 15.27 24.92
C LEU A 653 8.37 15.98 24.02
N SER A 654 8.94 17.07 24.51
CA SER A 654 9.94 17.84 23.79
C SER A 654 10.93 18.51 24.73
N GLU A 655 12.17 18.76 24.29
CA GLU A 655 13.15 19.49 25.12
C GLU A 655 12.73 20.94 25.33
N SER A 656 11.97 21.50 24.38
CA SER A 656 11.56 22.91 24.38
C SER A 656 10.28 23.22 25.15
N ARG A 657 9.38 22.24 25.34
CA ARG A 657 8.00 22.49 25.82
C ARG A 657 7.62 21.67 27.04
N SER A 658 7.79 20.35 27.01
CA SER A 658 7.45 19.46 28.12
C SER A 658 8.37 18.25 28.13
N LYS A 659 9.32 18.21 29.07
CA LYS A 659 10.33 17.14 29.14
C LYS A 659 9.82 15.84 29.77
N GLU A 660 8.73 15.92 30.51
CA GLU A 660 8.10 14.78 31.18
C GLU A 660 6.58 14.81 31.02
N ALA A 661 5.98 13.63 31.07
CA ALA A 661 4.54 13.44 31.20
C ALA A 661 4.28 12.33 32.22
N THR A 662 3.28 12.52 33.09
CA THR A 662 2.91 11.50 34.08
C THR A 662 1.67 10.75 33.60
N ILE A 663 1.79 9.43 33.56
CA ILE A 663 0.68 8.51 33.29
C ILE A 663 0.35 7.74 34.57
N LYS A 664 -0.91 7.41 34.76
CA LYS A 664 -1.39 6.54 35.83
C LYS A 664 -1.74 5.19 35.25
N VAL A 665 -1.31 4.13 35.92
CA VAL A 665 -1.57 2.76 35.49
C VAL A 665 -2.21 1.98 36.62
N ASP A 666 -3.19 1.14 36.31
CA ASP A 666 -3.91 0.32 37.29
C ASP A 666 -4.32 -1.02 36.70
N GLY A 667 -3.73 -2.11 37.19
CA GLY A 667 -4.12 -3.48 36.88
C GLY A 667 -4.57 -4.24 38.12
N SER A 668 -5.00 -3.54 39.17
CA SER A 668 -5.42 -4.18 40.43
C SER A 668 -6.67 -5.05 40.27
N ALA A 669 -7.48 -4.77 39.25
CA ALA A 669 -8.65 -5.57 38.87
C ALA A 669 -8.29 -6.84 38.09
N VAL A 670 -7.06 -6.97 37.57
CA VAL A 670 -6.61 -8.16 36.83
C VAL A 670 -6.24 -9.26 37.83
N GLU A 671 -6.98 -10.37 37.78
CA GLU A 671 -6.79 -11.46 38.73
C GLU A 671 -5.38 -12.06 38.62
N GLY A 672 -4.68 -12.16 39.76
CA GLY A 672 -3.32 -12.70 39.82
C GLY A 672 -2.22 -11.71 39.43
N ALA A 673 -2.56 -10.48 39.02
CA ALA A 673 -1.57 -9.45 38.72
C ALA A 673 -0.75 -9.07 39.96
N ARG A 674 0.57 -8.94 39.75
CA ARG A 674 1.56 -8.67 40.79
C ARG A 674 2.49 -7.54 40.42
N LYS A 675 2.66 -7.29 39.13
CA LYS A 675 3.33 -6.12 38.55
C LYS A 675 2.66 -5.73 37.24
N LEU A 676 2.95 -4.53 36.77
CA LEU A 676 2.65 -4.11 35.40
C LEU A 676 3.94 -3.91 34.62
N ARG A 677 3.86 -4.07 33.30
CA ARG A 677 4.92 -3.74 32.36
C ARG A 677 4.39 -2.84 31.27
N LEU A 678 4.98 -1.67 31.11
CA LEU A 678 4.68 -0.78 30.00
C LEU A 678 5.60 -1.11 28.84
N SER A 679 5.02 -1.46 27.71
CA SER A 679 5.68 -1.68 26.43
C SER A 679 5.58 -0.41 25.59
N VAL A 680 6.71 0.24 25.30
CA VAL A 680 6.78 1.42 24.45
C VAL A 680 7.30 1.03 23.07
N THR A 681 6.56 1.32 22.00
CA THR A 681 6.87 0.88 20.64
C THR A 681 6.70 2.00 19.61
N LYS A 682 7.37 1.97 18.45
CA LYS A 682 7.14 2.96 17.37
C LYS A 682 6.05 2.49 16.39
N PRO A 683 5.07 3.33 15.97
CA PRO A 683 3.99 2.96 15.05
C PRO A 683 4.43 2.54 13.65
N ASN A 684 5.62 2.91 13.17
CA ASN A 684 6.14 2.39 11.90
C ASN A 684 6.28 0.86 11.89
N LEU A 685 6.24 0.21 13.06
CA LEU A 685 6.20 -1.23 13.20
C LEU A 685 4.79 -1.81 13.01
N TYR A 686 3.74 -1.00 12.94
CA TYR A 686 2.38 -1.40 12.55
C TYR A 686 2.28 -1.68 11.04
N PHE A 687 3.00 -0.92 10.20
CA PHE A 687 3.21 -1.32 8.80
C PHE A 687 4.02 -2.61 8.69
N LYS A 688 4.93 -2.87 9.64
CA LYS A 688 5.68 -4.12 9.72
C LYS A 688 4.76 -5.28 10.15
N SER A 689 3.81 -5.07 11.06
CA SER A 689 2.83 -6.08 11.50
C SER A 689 1.75 -6.35 10.45
N GLN A 690 1.27 -5.34 9.72
CA GLN A 690 0.35 -5.54 8.59
C GLN A 690 0.97 -6.34 7.43
N ASN A 691 2.31 -6.33 7.30
CA ASN A 691 3.04 -7.14 6.34
C ASN A 691 3.57 -8.47 6.94
N ALA A 692 3.42 -8.69 8.24
CA ALA A 692 3.84 -9.91 8.93
C ALA A 692 2.62 -10.77 9.25
N THR A 693 2.31 -11.73 8.37
CA THR A 693 1.36 -12.78 8.72
C THR A 693 2.09 -13.82 9.55
N ILE A 694 1.83 -13.80 10.87
CA ILE A 694 2.20 -14.81 11.89
C ILE A 694 3.56 -14.57 12.59
N GLU A 695 3.46 -14.49 13.93
CA GLU A 695 4.46 -14.67 14.99
C GLU A 695 5.93 -14.37 14.67
N GLU A 696 6.27 -13.07 14.65
CA GLU A 696 7.58 -12.67 15.15
C GLU A 696 7.40 -11.86 16.45
N PRO A 697 8.03 -12.27 17.57
CA PRO A 697 8.32 -11.35 18.66
C PRO A 697 9.39 -10.40 18.13
N ALA A 698 8.97 -9.42 17.34
CA ALA A 698 9.85 -8.50 16.68
C ALA A 698 10.73 -7.83 17.74
N LEU A 699 12.02 -7.70 17.42
CA LEU A 699 12.94 -6.69 17.96
C LEU A 699 12.36 -5.28 17.74
N LEU A 700 11.27 -5.01 18.44
CA LEU A 700 10.77 -3.71 18.80
C LEU A 700 11.86 -3.14 19.70
N THR A 701 12.24 -1.88 19.52
CA THR A 701 12.88 -1.17 20.63
C THR A 701 11.78 -0.95 21.67
N THR A 702 11.39 -2.04 22.34
CA THR A 702 10.42 -2.02 23.42
C THR A 702 11.15 -1.48 24.62
N ILE A 703 10.93 -0.22 24.94
CA ILE A 703 11.28 0.23 26.28
C ILE A 703 10.26 -0.46 27.18
N GLU A 704 10.72 -1.38 28.01
CA GLU A 704 9.90 -2.06 29.01
C GLU A 704 10.09 -1.35 30.35
N ILE A 705 9.02 -0.77 30.88
CA ILE A 705 9.03 -0.11 32.19
C ILE A 705 8.19 -0.97 33.13
N ASP A 706 8.85 -1.72 34.01
CA ASP A 706 8.16 -2.46 35.07
C ASP A 706 7.75 -1.48 36.18
N CYS A 707 6.49 -1.55 36.59
CA CYS A 707 5.92 -0.72 37.65
C CYS A 707 5.01 -1.54 38.57
N ALA A 708 4.57 -0.94 39.67
CA ALA A 708 3.64 -1.60 40.59
C ALA A 708 2.30 -1.91 39.88
N VAL A 709 1.50 -2.81 40.48
CA VAL A 709 0.14 -3.14 39.99
C VAL A 709 -0.73 -1.89 39.84
N LYS A 710 -0.43 -0.85 40.63
CA LYS A 710 -1.02 0.48 40.54
C LYS A 710 0.07 1.52 40.79
N ASP A 711 0.30 2.41 39.84
CA ASP A 711 1.44 3.33 39.88
C ASP A 711 1.19 4.63 39.11
N ASN A 712 1.97 5.67 39.41
CA ASN A 712 2.09 6.88 38.57
C ASN A 712 3.48 6.87 37.92
N VAL A 713 3.53 6.53 36.63
CA VAL A 713 4.78 6.41 35.88
C VAL A 713 5.09 7.73 35.20
N LYS A 714 6.30 8.25 35.44
CA LYS A 714 6.84 9.40 34.72
C LYS A 714 7.52 8.93 33.44
N LEU A 715 7.07 9.47 32.31
CA LEU A 715 7.67 9.27 31.00
C LEU A 715 8.49 10.51 30.65
N GLU A 716 9.81 10.37 30.63
CA GLU A 716 10.73 11.45 30.31
C GLU A 716 11.23 11.35 28.87
N ARG A 717 11.48 12.49 28.22
CA ARG A 717 11.99 12.58 26.83
C ARG A 717 13.21 11.68 26.57
N HIS A 718 14.11 11.55 27.55
CA HIS A 718 15.34 10.77 27.43
C HIS A 718 15.10 9.25 27.32
N LEU A 719 13.92 8.75 27.71
CA LEU A 719 13.56 7.34 27.53
C LEU A 719 13.40 7.01 26.05
N PHE A 720 13.09 8.01 25.22
CA PHE A 720 12.81 7.83 23.80
C PHE A 720 14.07 8.10 22.97
N PRO A 721 14.60 7.11 22.24
CA PRO A 721 15.91 7.21 21.59
C PRO A 721 15.95 8.15 20.38
N SER A 722 14.81 8.63 19.91
CA SER A 722 14.71 9.43 18.68
C SER A 722 13.36 10.12 18.57
N ASP A 723 13.29 11.17 17.78
CA ASP A 723 12.02 11.81 17.43
C ASP A 723 11.06 10.85 16.72
N GLY A 724 9.77 11.14 16.87
CA GLY A 724 8.68 10.42 16.22
C GLY A 724 7.51 10.14 17.16
N ILE A 725 6.59 9.32 16.66
CA ILE A 725 5.43 8.87 17.41
C ILE A 725 5.76 7.54 18.07
N TYR A 726 5.23 7.30 19.27
CA TYR A 726 5.38 6.07 20.05
C TYR A 726 4.01 5.63 20.60
N GLU A 727 3.78 4.33 20.72
CA GLU A 727 2.64 3.73 21.42
C GLU A 727 3.11 3.16 22.76
N VAL A 728 2.39 3.43 23.84
CA VAL A 728 2.64 2.84 25.17
C VAL A 728 1.48 1.93 25.55
N ARG A 729 1.78 0.65 25.82
CA ARG A 729 0.81 -0.40 26.17
C ARG A 729 1.13 -1.03 27.52
N PRO A 730 0.20 -1.05 28.48
CA PRO A 730 0.42 -1.76 29.74
C PRO A 730 0.07 -3.25 29.63
N TRP A 731 0.85 -4.08 30.32
CA TRP A 731 0.67 -5.53 30.44
C TRP A 731 0.62 -5.92 31.92
N ALA A 732 -0.32 -6.77 32.32
CA ALA A 732 -0.33 -7.37 33.64
C ALA A 732 0.63 -8.55 33.69
N LEU A 733 1.42 -8.66 34.76
CA LEU A 733 2.34 -9.78 34.97
C LEU A 733 2.05 -10.52 36.27
N ASP A 734 2.21 -11.83 36.24
CA ASP A 734 2.15 -12.68 37.43
C ASP A 734 3.48 -12.69 38.22
N ASN A 735 3.57 -13.50 39.27
CA ASN A 735 4.79 -13.64 40.08
C ASN A 735 5.99 -14.24 39.32
N ARG A 736 5.76 -14.91 38.18
CA ARG A 736 6.79 -15.55 37.34
C ARG A 736 7.21 -14.64 36.18
N GLY A 737 6.54 -13.49 36.01
CA GLY A 737 6.77 -12.58 34.90
C GLY A 737 6.04 -12.97 33.62
N GLU A 738 5.07 -13.89 33.70
CA GLU A 738 4.20 -14.25 32.57
C GLU A 738 3.05 -13.24 32.43
N THR A 739 2.68 -12.91 31.19
CA THR A 739 1.58 -11.98 30.90
C THR A 739 0.23 -12.57 31.28
N LEU A 740 -0.56 -11.81 32.03
CA LEU A 740 -1.93 -12.14 32.41
C LEU A 740 -2.92 -11.35 31.56
N GLY A 741 -3.92 -12.03 31.01
CA GLY A 741 -4.97 -11.42 30.22
C GLY A 741 -4.49 -10.95 28.84
N ILE A 742 -4.81 -9.70 28.49
CA ILE A 742 -4.44 -9.07 27.21
C ILE A 742 -3.85 -7.68 27.46
N ALA A 743 -3.13 -7.13 26.48
CA ALA A 743 -2.59 -5.77 26.55
C ALA A 743 -3.70 -4.76 26.82
N GLY A 744 -3.46 -3.79 27.70
CA GLY A 744 -4.37 -2.67 27.90
C GLY A 744 -4.48 -1.77 26.67
N ASP A 745 -5.42 -0.82 26.73
CA ASP A 745 -5.52 0.23 25.73
C ASP A 745 -4.18 0.99 25.63
N HIS A 746 -3.80 1.40 24.42
CA HIS A 746 -2.52 2.07 24.19
C HIS A 746 -2.71 3.58 24.17
N ILE A 747 -1.75 4.34 24.69
CA ILE A 747 -1.69 5.79 24.45
C ILE A 747 -0.63 6.10 23.39
N VAL A 748 -0.81 7.22 22.69
CA VAL A 748 0.17 7.68 21.70
C VAL A 748 0.99 8.83 22.29
N ILE A 749 2.30 8.82 22.06
CA ILE A 749 3.23 9.84 22.54
C ILE A 749 3.99 10.38 21.35
N SER A 750 3.83 11.67 21.07
CA SER A 750 4.69 12.38 20.12
C SER A 750 5.94 12.85 20.85
N VAL A 751 7.09 12.61 20.24
CA VAL A 751 8.40 12.95 20.76
C VAL A 751 9.15 13.77 19.71
N ASP A 752 9.61 14.96 20.06
CA ASP A 752 10.51 15.77 19.24
C ASP A 752 11.63 16.39 20.10
N ASP A 753 12.68 16.90 19.44
CA ASP A 753 13.75 17.66 20.07
C ASP A 753 13.31 19.10 20.39
#